data_AF-M1VCQ8-F1
#
_entry.id   AF-M1VCQ8-F1
#
_cell.length_a   1.000
_cell.length_b   1.000
_cell.length_c   1.000
_cell.angle_alpha   90.00
_cell.angle_beta   90.00
_cell.angle_gamma   90.00
#
_symmetry.space_group_name_H-M   'P 1'
#
loop_
_entity.id
_entity.type
_entity.pdbx_description
1 polymer ?
#
loop_
_entity_poly.entity_id
_entity_poly.type
_entity_poly.pdbx_seq_one_letter_code
_entity_poly.pdbx_strand_id
1 'polypeptide(L)'
;MRKRYFSIVRLLVVVLVVSSTHTVRGVLSSEDTFLWTWIGGSNSTGSSGSYGVQGVPNTSNVPPARYGAVFWTGADGVLWLFGGGSDLRDVFGDLWNYNLSTFSWTWVGGSASLNSAGVYGSRGVPNKSNHPPSRTQSAGWSDSYGNLWLYGGWNFNSGYSDMWMYNVSSGEWTWVQGSNKTNVSPTYGPRGNSSSSNTPGARYKTAAWVGLDDQFYLFGGSGANGSSYGDLWQYNPANNEWSWVGGSQEPDPSGSYGTFRQASPSNYPAGRYGATSWRDLDGNFWLFGGDGEIVRPGGLLNDLWLYNVSSKEWTWMSGDEKIGLNGAVYGEKGVPSSSNTPGYRSFSSGFVDSSNTLYLFGGSSPGACNDLWTFNITSLEWTWVDGDNTTNGAYSYGELNKTSNTTLPPPRYGAVLWDTDQNDPVLFGGLGKPGIYNDLFTLYIATPTPTPTASPTPSVTAEPSATTNVTQTAVGEGSAVCFPADASVLIDGLGNHLQISELRSGMAVMGVNGRGQLVEDSVLGWLHNEAGATAEILAIKTRSGKQLRLTRQHLVYRMIEHSRDFYGMTTAFSCISQKQQQQHQQEHIRQSLELDTSAVEAVFAEEIRVGDALLDVAAHLPDPVVAIETLVTHNGLYAPLTRSGRLVVDGVLVSCYGTYASHAVAHAVLWPARVDALRKVWGSGLGTEGIVGIMPYAERLYHIWTSAARVLTEARVSVVVAAC
;
A
#
# COMPACT_ATOMS: atom_id res chain seq x y z
N MET A 1 -51.71 -51.21 -9.45
CA MET A 1 -51.37 -50.13 -8.48
C MET A 1 -49.92 -49.77 -8.70
N ARG A 2 -49.61 -48.75 -9.50
CA ARG A 2 -49.63 -47.30 -9.18
C ARG A 2 -48.42 -46.87 -8.33
N LYS A 3 -47.51 -46.16 -9.02
CA LYS A 3 -46.65 -45.06 -8.55
C LYS A 3 -45.82 -45.33 -7.29
N ARG A 4 -44.53 -45.64 -7.49
CA ARG A 4 -43.37 -45.10 -6.75
C ARG A 4 -42.06 -45.67 -7.33
N TYR A 5 -41.78 -45.34 -8.59
CA TYR A 5 -40.51 -45.59 -9.28
C TYR A 5 -40.23 -44.37 -10.17
N PHE A 6 -39.99 -43.22 -9.56
CA PHE A 6 -39.46 -41.98 -10.18
C PHE A 6 -39.26 -40.97 -9.04
N SER A 7 -38.11 -41.00 -8.33
CA SER A 7 -37.61 -39.86 -7.51
C SER A 7 -36.26 -40.07 -6.78
N ILE A 8 -35.47 -41.12 -7.02
CA ILE A 8 -34.17 -41.32 -6.31
C ILE A 8 -33.01 -41.63 -7.28
N VAL A 9 -33.00 -41.04 -8.47
CA VAL A 9 -31.81 -41.05 -9.38
C VAL A 9 -31.55 -39.64 -9.97
N ARG A 10 -31.91 -38.57 -9.24
CA ARG A 10 -31.56 -37.18 -9.60
C ARG A 10 -30.85 -36.41 -8.48
N LEU A 11 -30.36 -37.11 -7.46
CA LEU A 11 -29.73 -36.51 -6.28
C LEU A 11 -28.27 -36.97 -6.07
N LEU A 12 -27.55 -37.26 -7.15
CA LEU A 12 -26.13 -37.64 -7.11
C LEU A 12 -25.26 -36.97 -8.19
N VAL A 13 -25.74 -35.88 -8.80
CA VAL A 13 -24.96 -35.06 -9.77
C VAL A 13 -25.02 -33.54 -9.46
N VAL A 14 -25.44 -33.13 -8.25
CA VAL A 14 -25.61 -31.69 -7.91
C VAL A 14 -24.83 -31.23 -6.67
N VAL A 15 -23.79 -31.93 -6.22
CA VAL A 15 -22.95 -31.48 -5.08
C VAL A 15 -21.45 -31.42 -5.40
N LEU A 16 -21.07 -31.34 -6.68
CA LEU A 16 -19.66 -31.15 -7.09
C LEU A 16 -19.51 -30.06 -8.17
N VAL A 17 -20.27 -28.97 -8.06
CA VAL A 17 -20.04 -27.73 -8.84
C VAL A 17 -20.36 -26.50 -7.98
N VAL A 18 -19.75 -26.37 -6.79
CA VAL A 18 -19.60 -25.08 -6.09
C VAL A 18 -18.37 -25.14 -5.17
N SER A 19 -17.15 -25.12 -5.73
CA SER A 19 -15.93 -24.63 -5.06
C SER A 19 -14.71 -24.77 -5.99
N SER A 20 -14.74 -24.08 -7.13
CA SER A 20 -13.52 -23.90 -7.94
C SER A 20 -13.73 -22.77 -8.94
N THR A 21 -13.87 -21.54 -8.43
CA THR A 21 -13.49 -20.35 -9.20
C THR A 21 -12.03 -20.04 -8.88
N HIS A 22 -11.15 -21.01 -9.10
CA HIS A 22 -9.79 -20.68 -9.48
C HIS A 22 -9.85 -20.34 -10.96
N THR A 23 -9.38 -19.15 -11.32
CA THR A 23 -9.09 -18.79 -12.70
C THR A 23 -8.34 -19.96 -13.34
N VAL A 24 -8.93 -20.56 -14.39
CA VAL A 24 -8.27 -21.62 -15.15
C VAL A 24 -7.11 -20.94 -15.87
N ARG A 25 -5.94 -20.93 -15.23
CA ARG A 25 -4.69 -20.44 -15.82
C ARG A 25 -4.33 -21.40 -16.95
N GLY A 26 -4.59 -20.97 -18.18
CA GLY A 26 -4.02 -21.61 -19.36
C GLY A 26 -2.49 -21.58 -19.27
N VAL A 27 -1.82 -22.51 -19.95
CA VAL A 27 -0.37 -22.54 -20.05
C VAL A 27 0.08 -21.29 -20.83
N LEU A 28 0.50 -20.26 -20.10
CA LEU A 28 1.04 -19.00 -20.63
C LEU A 28 2.56 -19.13 -20.78
N SER A 29 3.13 -18.55 -21.84
CA SER A 29 4.57 -18.56 -22.11
C SER A 29 5.36 -17.71 -21.09
N SER A 30 6.62 -18.08 -20.85
CA SER A 30 7.54 -17.45 -19.88
C SER A 30 7.99 -16.01 -20.20
N GLU A 31 7.37 -15.36 -21.19
CA GLU A 31 7.75 -14.04 -21.71
C GLU A 31 6.75 -12.93 -21.32
N ASP A 32 5.52 -13.28 -20.93
CA ASP A 32 4.47 -12.29 -20.68
C ASP A 32 4.53 -11.78 -19.23
N THR A 33 5.08 -10.57 -19.06
CA THR A 33 5.29 -9.92 -17.75
C THR A 33 4.08 -9.11 -17.25
N PHE A 34 3.17 -8.73 -18.14
CA PHE A 34 1.97 -7.96 -17.84
C PHE A 34 0.78 -8.60 -18.53
N LEU A 35 -0.28 -8.92 -17.78
CA LEU A 35 -1.44 -9.63 -18.31
C LEU A 35 -2.75 -9.04 -17.77
N TRP A 36 -3.57 -8.53 -18.68
CA TRP A 36 -4.90 -8.07 -18.33
C TRP A 36 -5.91 -9.22 -18.30
N THR A 37 -6.87 -9.12 -17.38
CA THR A 37 -8.03 -10.02 -17.33
C THR A 37 -9.30 -9.19 -17.22
N TRP A 38 -10.25 -9.41 -18.13
CA TRP A 38 -11.59 -8.84 -18.00
C TRP A 38 -12.35 -9.60 -16.92
N ILE A 39 -12.77 -8.92 -15.85
CA ILE A 39 -13.36 -9.56 -14.65
C ILE A 39 -14.80 -9.15 -14.36
N GLY A 40 -15.36 -8.21 -15.13
CA GLY A 40 -16.76 -7.82 -14.95
C GLY A 40 -17.17 -6.57 -15.73
N GLY A 41 -18.43 -6.17 -15.55
CA GLY A 41 -18.99 -5.03 -16.26
C GLY A 41 -19.38 -5.33 -17.71
N SER A 42 -19.81 -4.31 -18.46
CA SER A 42 -20.23 -4.48 -19.85
C SER A 42 -19.05 -4.35 -20.81
N ASN A 43 -19.05 -5.14 -21.89
CA ASN A 43 -18.17 -4.91 -23.05
C ASN A 43 -18.76 -3.91 -24.07
N SER A 44 -19.93 -3.35 -23.76
CA SER A 44 -20.57 -2.28 -24.53
C SER A 44 -20.37 -0.92 -23.85
N THR A 45 -20.28 0.13 -24.65
CA THR A 45 -20.26 1.50 -24.12
C THR A 45 -21.65 1.96 -23.67
N GLY A 46 -21.71 2.92 -22.76
CA GLY A 46 -22.96 3.58 -22.36
C GLY A 46 -23.94 2.68 -21.59
N SER A 47 -23.46 1.63 -20.93
CA SER A 47 -24.31 0.74 -20.14
C SER A 47 -24.98 1.48 -18.97
N SER A 48 -26.29 1.33 -18.82
CA SER A 48 -27.08 1.97 -17.76
C SER A 48 -26.82 1.41 -16.35
N GLY A 49 -26.07 0.31 -16.22
CA GLY A 49 -25.84 -0.37 -14.94
C GLY A 49 -27.10 -1.02 -14.36
N SER A 50 -26.96 -1.58 -13.16
CA SER A 50 -28.00 -2.27 -12.41
C SER A 50 -27.73 -2.11 -10.91
N TYR A 51 -28.65 -1.44 -10.20
CA TYR A 51 -28.51 -1.10 -8.77
C TYR A 51 -28.83 -2.24 -7.81
N GLY A 52 -29.73 -3.15 -8.21
CA GLY A 52 -30.24 -4.18 -7.30
C GLY A 52 -30.92 -3.57 -6.06
N VAL A 53 -30.75 -4.23 -4.91
CA VAL A 53 -31.25 -3.74 -3.62
C VAL A 53 -30.09 -3.08 -2.86
N GLN A 54 -30.31 -1.87 -2.36
CA GLN A 54 -29.31 -1.13 -1.60
C GLN A 54 -28.82 -1.95 -0.39
N GLY A 55 -27.50 -1.98 -0.19
CA GLY A 55 -26.81 -2.72 0.87
C GLY A 55 -26.69 -4.22 0.61
N VAL A 56 -27.23 -4.75 -0.49
CA VAL A 56 -27.20 -6.19 -0.81
C VAL A 56 -26.23 -6.46 -1.97
N PRO A 57 -25.13 -7.20 -1.74
CA PRO A 57 -24.20 -7.56 -2.81
C PRO A 57 -24.87 -8.52 -3.80
N ASN A 58 -24.61 -8.32 -5.10
CA ASN A 58 -25.03 -9.25 -6.14
C ASN A 58 -24.08 -9.14 -7.34
N THR A 59 -23.78 -10.25 -8.01
CA THR A 59 -22.97 -10.27 -9.23
C THR A 59 -23.68 -9.61 -10.42
N SER A 60 -25.01 -9.45 -10.37
CA SER A 60 -25.78 -8.67 -11.34
C SER A 60 -25.78 -7.18 -11.07
N ASN A 61 -25.31 -6.74 -9.89
CA ASN A 61 -25.18 -5.32 -9.61
C ASN A 61 -23.95 -4.80 -10.36
N VAL A 62 -24.10 -3.68 -11.07
CA VAL A 62 -23.02 -3.04 -11.80
C VAL A 62 -23.28 -1.53 -11.82
N PRO A 63 -22.33 -0.68 -11.41
CA PRO A 63 -22.52 0.76 -11.55
C PRO A 63 -22.71 1.16 -13.03
N PRO A 64 -23.55 2.16 -13.33
CA PRO A 64 -23.63 2.75 -14.67
C PRO A 64 -22.26 3.18 -15.23
N ALA A 65 -22.13 3.16 -16.57
CA ALA A 65 -20.95 3.66 -17.27
C ALA A 65 -20.62 5.10 -16.89
N ARG A 66 -19.36 5.34 -16.53
CA ARG A 66 -18.93 6.61 -15.94
C ARG A 66 -17.42 6.83 -16.08
N TYR A 67 -17.03 8.09 -15.99
CA TYR A 67 -15.64 8.52 -15.81
C TYR A 67 -15.56 9.58 -14.72
N GLY A 68 -14.36 9.80 -14.18
CA GLY A 68 -14.11 10.84 -13.18
C GLY A 68 -14.75 10.56 -11.82
N ALA A 69 -15.07 9.31 -11.53
CA ALA A 69 -15.49 8.94 -10.18
C ALA A 69 -14.31 9.05 -9.22
N VAL A 70 -14.58 9.43 -7.98
CA VAL A 70 -13.59 9.34 -6.91
C VAL A 70 -13.61 7.93 -6.34
N PHE A 71 -12.45 7.47 -5.88
CA PHE A 71 -12.25 6.09 -5.49
C PHE A 71 -11.33 5.98 -4.28
N TRP A 72 -11.50 4.89 -3.54
CA TRP A 72 -10.68 4.57 -2.37
C TRP A 72 -10.45 3.07 -2.30
N THR A 73 -9.27 2.68 -1.80
CA THR A 73 -9.00 1.31 -1.39
C THR A 73 -9.38 1.18 0.09
N GLY A 74 -10.32 0.28 0.41
CA GLY A 74 -10.69 -0.07 1.78
C GLY A 74 -9.92 -1.28 2.30
N ALA A 75 -10.19 -1.69 3.54
CA ALA A 75 -9.64 -2.92 4.11
C ALA A 75 -10.11 -4.17 3.36
N ASP A 76 -9.35 -5.27 3.49
CA ASP A 76 -9.72 -6.63 3.03
C ASP A 76 -10.13 -6.76 1.56
N GLY A 77 -9.55 -5.94 0.67
CA GLY A 77 -9.84 -6.01 -0.77
C GLY A 77 -11.22 -5.47 -1.17
N VAL A 78 -11.81 -4.59 -0.34
CA VAL A 78 -13.02 -3.84 -0.70
C VAL A 78 -12.66 -2.52 -1.37
N LEU A 79 -13.11 -2.35 -2.61
CA LEU A 79 -12.86 -1.16 -3.42
C LEU A 79 -14.07 -0.23 -3.36
N TRP A 80 -13.89 1.05 -3.09
CA TRP A 80 -14.96 2.03 -2.98
C TRP A 80 -14.97 3.01 -4.15
N LEU A 81 -16.16 3.41 -4.56
CA LEU A 81 -16.42 4.26 -5.71
C LEU A 81 -17.56 5.23 -5.39
N PHE A 82 -17.38 6.53 -5.66
CA PHE A 82 -18.46 7.51 -5.55
C PHE A 82 -18.53 8.44 -6.76
N GLY A 83 -19.75 8.71 -7.20
CA GLY A 83 -20.04 9.72 -8.22
C GLY A 83 -19.44 9.39 -9.59
N GLY A 84 -18.90 10.40 -10.26
CA GLY A 84 -18.53 10.34 -11.68
C GLY A 84 -19.68 10.79 -12.58
N GLY A 85 -19.57 10.64 -13.89
CA GLY A 85 -20.64 11.00 -14.81
C GLY A 85 -20.55 10.32 -16.18
N SER A 86 -21.67 10.35 -16.91
CA SER A 86 -21.69 9.99 -18.34
C SER A 86 -21.17 11.13 -19.22
N ASP A 87 -21.33 12.36 -18.74
CA ASP A 87 -20.67 13.57 -19.22
C ASP A 87 -20.50 14.57 -18.05
N LEU A 88 -20.21 15.85 -18.34
CA LEU A 88 -20.09 16.88 -17.30
C LEU A 88 -21.44 17.39 -16.77
N ARG A 89 -22.56 17.01 -17.40
CA ARG A 89 -23.93 17.44 -17.09
C ARG A 89 -24.73 16.37 -16.35
N ASP A 90 -24.47 15.11 -16.66
CA ASP A 90 -25.14 13.94 -16.13
C ASP A 90 -24.16 13.22 -15.20
N VAL A 91 -24.17 13.66 -13.95
CA VAL A 91 -23.28 13.15 -12.90
C VAL A 91 -24.05 12.33 -11.87
N PHE A 92 -23.38 11.32 -11.32
CA PHE A 92 -23.92 10.43 -10.31
C PHE A 92 -23.59 10.92 -8.90
N GLY A 93 -24.38 10.50 -7.92
CA GLY A 93 -24.17 10.75 -6.50
C GLY A 93 -24.41 9.49 -5.68
N ASP A 94 -24.07 8.35 -6.25
CA ASP A 94 -24.17 7.00 -5.70
C ASP A 94 -22.83 6.57 -5.10
N LEU A 95 -22.89 5.82 -4.00
CA LEU A 95 -21.76 5.20 -3.33
C LEU A 95 -21.83 3.69 -3.53
N TRP A 96 -20.76 3.13 -4.05
CA TRP A 96 -20.62 1.71 -4.34
C TRP A 96 -19.40 1.13 -3.64
N ASN A 97 -19.46 -0.16 -3.34
CA ASN A 97 -18.26 -0.94 -3.10
C ASN A 97 -18.22 -2.19 -3.97
N TYR A 98 -17.02 -2.68 -4.23
CA TYR A 98 -16.74 -3.93 -4.94
C TYR A 98 -15.89 -4.82 -4.05
N ASN A 99 -16.32 -6.07 -3.87
CA ASN A 99 -15.57 -7.03 -3.07
C ASN A 99 -14.81 -8.00 -3.99
N LEU A 100 -13.48 -8.01 -3.87
CA LEU A 100 -12.61 -8.84 -4.71
C LEU A 100 -12.69 -10.34 -4.39
N SER A 101 -13.17 -10.73 -3.21
CA SER A 101 -13.37 -12.14 -2.86
C SER A 101 -14.64 -12.73 -3.50
N THR A 102 -15.69 -11.92 -3.64
CA THR A 102 -17.00 -12.36 -4.16
C THR A 102 -17.27 -11.88 -5.59
N PHE A 103 -16.40 -11.04 -6.14
CA PHE A 103 -16.51 -10.41 -7.45
C PHE A 103 -17.87 -9.69 -7.67
N SER A 104 -18.39 -9.04 -6.64
CA SER A 104 -19.73 -8.45 -6.65
C SER A 104 -19.74 -7.00 -6.20
N TRP A 105 -20.55 -6.19 -6.87
CA TRP A 105 -20.85 -4.82 -6.45
C TRP A 105 -21.97 -4.78 -5.41
N THR A 106 -21.86 -3.83 -4.49
CA THR A 106 -22.93 -3.42 -3.58
C THR A 106 -23.20 -1.94 -3.77
N TRP A 107 -24.44 -1.58 -4.06
CA TRP A 107 -24.87 -0.19 -3.96
C TRP A 107 -25.08 0.14 -2.49
N VAL A 108 -24.18 0.92 -1.89
CA VAL A 108 -24.16 1.16 -0.45
C VAL A 108 -25.03 2.35 -0.07
N GLY A 109 -24.99 3.41 -0.88
CA GLY A 109 -25.52 4.71 -0.47
C GLY A 109 -25.70 5.70 -1.62
N GLY A 110 -26.19 6.89 -1.29
CA GLY A 110 -26.40 7.95 -2.27
C GLY A 110 -27.61 7.71 -3.18
N SER A 111 -27.69 8.47 -4.26
CA SER A 111 -28.86 8.46 -5.16
C SER A 111 -28.59 7.69 -6.44
N ALA A 112 -29.55 6.83 -6.83
CA ALA A 112 -29.54 6.17 -8.13
C ALA A 112 -29.90 7.11 -9.30
N SER A 113 -30.41 8.30 -9.00
CA SER A 113 -30.78 9.33 -9.98
C SER A 113 -29.62 10.27 -10.26
N LEU A 114 -29.46 10.63 -11.54
CA LEU A 114 -28.52 11.67 -11.96
C LEU A 114 -28.82 13.01 -11.30
N ASN A 115 -27.76 13.80 -11.07
CA ASN A 115 -27.83 15.20 -10.66
C ASN A 115 -28.64 15.43 -9.38
N SER A 116 -28.59 14.49 -8.45
CA SER A 116 -29.29 14.57 -7.18
C SER A 116 -28.64 15.61 -6.27
N ALA A 117 -29.47 16.44 -5.63
CA ALA A 117 -29.02 17.36 -4.59
C ALA A 117 -28.53 16.59 -3.37
N GLY A 118 -27.55 17.14 -2.64
CA GLY A 118 -27.06 16.52 -1.41
C GLY A 118 -27.84 16.95 -0.18
N VAL A 119 -27.74 16.13 0.87
CA VAL A 119 -28.34 16.37 2.18
C VAL A 119 -27.22 16.61 3.17
N TYR A 120 -27.02 17.87 3.57
CA TYR A 120 -25.88 18.30 4.40
C TYR A 120 -26.04 18.03 5.90
N GLY A 121 -27.28 18.02 6.41
CA GLY A 121 -27.52 18.00 7.85
C GLY A 121 -26.85 19.19 8.56
N SER A 122 -26.39 18.97 9.79
CA SER A 122 -25.57 19.93 10.53
C SER A 122 -24.08 19.61 10.34
N ARG A 123 -23.25 20.64 10.14
CA ARG A 123 -21.80 20.46 9.97
C ARG A 123 -21.20 19.74 11.18
N GLY A 124 -20.35 18.75 10.93
CA GLY A 124 -19.69 17.91 11.93
C GLY A 124 -20.58 16.83 12.55
N VAL A 125 -21.85 16.71 12.12
CA VAL A 125 -22.79 15.72 12.67
C VAL A 125 -23.02 14.58 11.67
N PRO A 126 -22.58 13.34 11.97
CA PRO A 126 -22.85 12.18 11.12
C PRO A 126 -24.34 11.85 11.09
N ASN A 127 -24.83 11.40 9.94
CA ASN A 127 -26.19 10.85 9.81
C ASN A 127 -26.30 9.97 8.56
N LYS A 128 -27.03 8.85 8.66
CA LYS A 128 -27.35 7.98 7.50
C LYS A 128 -28.08 8.68 6.36
N SER A 129 -28.85 9.73 6.63
CA SER A 129 -29.52 10.51 5.58
C SER A 129 -28.61 11.53 4.91
N ASN A 130 -27.47 11.85 5.51
CA ASN A 130 -26.54 12.80 4.91
C ASN A 130 -25.88 12.16 3.69
N HIS A 131 -25.69 12.95 2.63
CA HIS A 131 -24.86 12.54 1.50
C HIS A 131 -24.43 13.76 0.67
N PRO A 132 -23.26 13.69 0.01
CA PRO A 132 -22.85 14.72 -0.94
C PRO A 132 -23.83 14.81 -2.14
N PRO A 133 -23.98 15.99 -2.77
CA PRO A 133 -24.63 16.07 -4.09
C PRO A 133 -23.88 15.27 -5.15
N SER A 134 -24.59 14.90 -6.22
CA SER A 134 -24.02 14.27 -7.41
C SER A 134 -22.93 15.15 -8.03
N ARG A 135 -21.79 14.53 -8.36
CA ARG A 135 -20.58 15.22 -8.81
C ARG A 135 -19.61 14.27 -9.51
N THR A 136 -18.74 14.84 -10.33
CA THR A 136 -17.60 14.16 -10.96
C THR A 136 -16.29 14.88 -10.62
N GLN A 137 -15.16 14.21 -10.83
CA GLN A 137 -13.79 14.75 -10.73
C GLN A 137 -13.49 15.36 -9.36
N SER A 138 -13.97 14.71 -8.29
CA SER A 138 -13.69 15.10 -6.89
C SER A 138 -12.32 14.59 -6.46
N ALA A 139 -11.73 15.24 -5.47
CA ALA A 139 -10.56 14.72 -4.77
C ALA A 139 -10.99 13.68 -3.73
N GLY A 140 -10.16 12.67 -3.51
CA GLY A 140 -10.39 11.61 -2.53
C GLY A 140 -9.15 11.32 -1.69
N TRP A 141 -9.35 11.04 -0.41
CA TRP A 141 -8.32 10.54 0.52
C TRP A 141 -8.90 9.46 1.42
N SER A 142 -8.05 8.56 1.92
CA SER A 142 -8.38 7.66 3.02
C SER A 142 -7.52 8.05 4.22
N ASP A 143 -8.11 8.12 5.41
CA ASP A 143 -7.33 8.25 6.65
C ASP A 143 -6.89 6.87 7.19
N SER A 144 -5.99 6.90 8.17
CA SER A 144 -5.49 5.71 8.87
C SER A 144 -6.58 4.94 9.65
N TYR A 145 -7.74 5.56 9.92
CA TYR A 145 -8.89 4.91 10.53
C TYR A 145 -9.82 4.23 9.50
N GLY A 146 -9.50 4.30 8.21
CA GLY A 146 -10.29 3.72 7.12
C GLY A 146 -11.53 4.55 6.73
N ASN A 147 -11.63 5.81 7.14
CA ASN A 147 -12.68 6.70 6.65
C ASN A 147 -12.35 7.23 5.24
N LEU A 148 -13.39 7.44 4.44
CA LEU A 148 -13.27 7.92 3.06
C LEU A 148 -13.58 9.41 3.01
N TRP A 149 -12.64 10.21 2.54
CA TRP A 149 -12.76 11.66 2.47
C TRP A 149 -12.94 12.12 1.03
N LEU A 150 -13.83 13.09 0.84
CA LEU A 150 -14.20 13.65 -0.46
C LEU A 150 -14.15 15.18 -0.40
N TYR A 151 -13.51 15.80 -1.38
CA TYR A 151 -13.53 17.26 -1.56
C TYR A 151 -13.87 17.68 -2.99
N GLY A 152 -14.65 18.74 -3.09
CA GLY A 152 -14.86 19.45 -4.34
C GLY A 152 -15.55 18.62 -5.42
N GLY A 153 -15.17 18.84 -6.68
CA GLY A 153 -15.82 18.22 -7.84
C GLY A 153 -16.76 19.15 -8.59
N TRP A 154 -17.39 18.60 -9.64
CA TRP A 154 -18.16 19.36 -10.61
C TRP A 154 -19.54 18.75 -10.87
N ASN A 155 -20.53 19.63 -11.07
CA ASN A 155 -21.83 19.30 -11.62
C ASN A 155 -22.28 20.42 -12.57
N PHE A 156 -22.21 20.17 -13.87
CA PHE A 156 -22.55 21.06 -14.98
C PHE A 156 -21.93 22.46 -14.99
N ASN A 157 -22.39 23.35 -14.11
CA ASN A 157 -21.94 24.75 -13.94
C ASN A 157 -21.60 25.07 -12.47
N SER A 158 -21.50 24.04 -11.63
CA SER A 158 -21.32 24.14 -10.19
C SER A 158 -20.08 23.37 -9.77
N GLY A 159 -19.02 24.10 -9.42
CA GLY A 159 -17.88 23.58 -8.68
C GLY A 159 -18.21 23.55 -7.20
N TYR A 160 -17.77 22.49 -6.52
CA TYR A 160 -17.96 22.33 -5.08
C TYR A 160 -16.68 22.61 -4.31
N SER A 161 -16.84 22.99 -3.03
CA SER A 161 -15.75 23.28 -2.08
C SER A 161 -16.04 22.71 -0.69
N ASP A 162 -17.02 21.81 -0.60
CA ASP A 162 -17.39 21.07 0.59
C ASP A 162 -16.43 19.90 0.81
N MET A 163 -16.15 19.64 2.08
CA MET A 163 -15.38 18.49 2.55
C MET A 163 -16.34 17.52 3.23
N TRP A 164 -16.28 16.26 2.85
CA TRP A 164 -17.10 15.18 3.37
C TRP A 164 -16.23 14.04 3.88
N MET A 165 -16.68 13.39 4.94
CA MET A 165 -16.10 12.14 5.45
C MET A 165 -17.19 11.08 5.52
N TYR A 166 -16.93 9.91 4.95
CA TYR A 166 -17.74 8.71 5.10
C TYR A 166 -17.06 7.76 6.07
N ASN A 167 -17.73 7.45 7.17
CA ASN A 167 -17.27 6.42 8.08
C ASN A 167 -17.76 5.05 7.60
N VAL A 168 -16.82 4.19 7.20
CA VAL A 168 -17.15 2.87 6.65
C VAL A 168 -17.83 1.96 7.68
N SER A 169 -17.46 2.09 8.97
CA SER A 169 -18.00 1.24 10.03
C SER A 169 -19.46 1.57 10.40
N SER A 170 -19.83 2.86 10.46
CA SER A 170 -21.20 3.29 10.77
C SER A 170 -22.07 3.40 9.51
N GLY A 171 -21.44 3.56 8.35
CA GLY A 171 -22.09 3.78 7.06
C GLY A 171 -22.67 5.19 6.91
N GLU A 172 -22.09 6.19 7.57
CA GLU A 172 -22.63 7.55 7.65
C GLU A 172 -21.71 8.59 7.00
N TRP A 173 -22.32 9.55 6.29
CA TRP A 173 -21.62 10.74 5.83
C TRP A 173 -21.69 11.86 6.88
N THR A 174 -20.58 12.58 6.99
CA THR A 174 -20.46 13.81 7.77
C THR A 174 -19.99 14.94 6.86
N TRP A 175 -20.72 16.04 6.83
CA TRP A 175 -20.21 17.28 6.25
C TRP A 175 -19.26 17.93 7.24
N VAL A 176 -17.96 17.79 7.05
CA VAL A 176 -16.94 18.17 8.05
C VAL A 176 -16.49 19.61 7.89
N GLN A 177 -16.37 20.12 6.67
CA GLN A 177 -15.85 21.45 6.40
C GLN A 177 -16.27 21.98 5.02
N GLY A 178 -15.84 23.20 4.68
CA GLY A 178 -16.14 23.81 3.39
C GLY A 178 -17.57 24.36 3.27
N SER A 179 -17.92 24.84 2.08
CA SER A 179 -19.19 25.53 1.83
C SER A 179 -20.21 24.63 1.15
N ASN A 180 -21.48 24.74 1.56
CA ASN A 180 -22.60 24.13 0.84
C ASN A 180 -23.09 24.97 -0.37
N LYS A 181 -22.43 26.10 -0.64
CA LYS A 181 -22.62 26.91 -1.84
C LYS A 181 -21.63 26.46 -2.92
N THR A 182 -22.04 26.59 -4.17
CA THR A 182 -21.21 26.28 -5.33
C THR A 182 -20.38 27.50 -5.73
N ASN A 183 -19.29 27.27 -6.48
CA ASN A 183 -18.46 28.29 -7.11
C ASN A 183 -17.82 29.29 -6.12
N VAL A 184 -17.55 28.85 -4.89
CA VAL A 184 -16.88 29.65 -3.86
C VAL A 184 -15.43 29.90 -4.25
N SER A 185 -14.95 31.14 -4.17
CA SER A 185 -13.56 31.48 -4.46
C SER A 185 -12.59 30.99 -3.37
N PRO A 186 -11.32 30.69 -3.71
CA PRO A 186 -10.29 30.40 -2.71
C PRO A 186 -10.10 31.58 -1.76
N THR A 187 -9.77 31.28 -0.50
CA THR A 187 -9.36 32.27 0.50
C THR A 187 -8.08 31.79 1.14
N TYR A 188 -7.00 32.55 0.93
CA TYR A 188 -5.66 32.25 1.42
C TYR A 188 -5.38 32.92 2.75
N GLY A 189 -4.76 32.17 3.66
CA GLY A 189 -4.06 32.71 4.83
C GLY A 189 -2.55 32.80 4.58
N PRO A 190 -1.76 33.22 5.59
CA PRO A 190 -0.31 33.14 5.51
C PRO A 190 0.16 31.70 5.23
N ARG A 191 1.25 31.55 4.46
CA ARG A 191 1.79 30.24 4.07
C ARG A 191 2.08 29.38 5.31
N GLY A 192 1.59 28.14 5.30
CA GLY A 192 1.83 27.16 6.38
C GLY A 192 0.96 27.35 7.62
N ASN A 193 0.11 28.38 7.68
CA ASN A 193 -0.82 28.58 8.79
C ASN A 193 -2.18 27.99 8.46
N SER A 194 -2.70 27.12 9.34
CA SER A 194 -4.06 26.60 9.24
C SER A 194 -5.07 27.60 9.80
N SER A 195 -6.29 27.58 9.26
CA SER A 195 -7.41 28.37 9.77
C SER A 195 -8.73 27.80 9.24
N SER A 196 -9.79 27.87 10.05
CA SER A 196 -11.16 27.56 9.61
C SER A 196 -11.67 28.46 8.46
N SER A 197 -11.05 29.63 8.23
CA SER A 197 -11.41 30.53 7.12
C SER A 197 -10.68 30.22 5.82
N ASN A 198 -9.59 29.46 5.88
CA ASN A 198 -8.83 29.09 4.70
C ASN A 198 -9.63 28.09 3.88
N THR A 199 -9.65 28.28 2.56
CA THR A 199 -10.29 27.32 1.66
C THR A 199 -9.61 27.32 0.30
N PRO A 200 -9.38 26.13 -0.30
CA PRO A 200 -9.02 26.03 -1.71
C PRO A 200 -10.13 26.54 -2.64
N GLY A 201 -11.35 26.78 -2.14
CA GLY A 201 -12.47 27.17 -2.97
C GLY A 201 -12.92 26.06 -3.91
N ALA A 202 -13.88 26.39 -4.77
CA ALA A 202 -14.56 25.44 -5.63
C ALA A 202 -13.67 25.01 -6.78
N ARG A 203 -13.35 23.72 -6.83
CA ARG A 203 -12.47 23.14 -7.83
C ARG A 203 -12.73 21.66 -8.07
N TYR A 204 -12.29 21.18 -9.23
CA TYR A 204 -12.41 19.80 -9.68
C TYR A 204 -11.13 19.40 -10.44
N LYS A 205 -10.94 18.10 -10.66
CA LYS A 205 -9.79 17.54 -11.40
C LYS A 205 -8.42 17.88 -10.76
N THR A 206 -8.39 17.90 -9.43
CA THR A 206 -7.18 18.19 -8.64
C THR A 206 -6.30 16.96 -8.53
N ALA A 207 -4.99 17.16 -8.34
CA ALA A 207 -4.13 16.09 -7.83
C ALA A 207 -4.25 16.01 -6.30
N ALA A 208 -4.17 14.80 -5.75
CA ALA A 208 -4.40 14.54 -4.33
C ALA A 208 -3.42 13.49 -3.79
N TRP A 209 -2.92 13.71 -2.57
CA TRP A 209 -2.05 12.77 -1.85
C TRP A 209 -2.41 12.72 -0.37
N VAL A 210 -2.12 11.59 0.27
CA VAL A 210 -2.08 11.47 1.74
C VAL A 210 -0.61 11.48 2.15
N GLY A 211 -0.18 12.33 3.08
CA GLY A 211 1.18 12.28 3.62
C GLY A 211 1.40 11.08 4.54
N LEU A 212 2.66 10.77 4.86
CA LEU A 212 2.97 9.77 5.92
C LEU A 212 2.58 10.27 7.32
N ASP A 213 2.26 11.56 7.44
CA ASP A 213 1.77 12.25 8.63
C ASP A 213 0.23 12.27 8.72
N ASP A 214 -0.47 11.47 7.89
CA ASP A 214 -1.94 11.42 7.76
C ASP A 214 -2.59 12.76 7.34
N GLN A 215 -1.80 13.69 6.81
CA GLN A 215 -2.30 14.96 6.29
C GLN A 215 -2.74 14.81 4.83
N PHE A 216 -3.78 15.53 4.42
CA PHE A 216 -4.25 15.48 3.03
C PHE A 216 -3.69 16.64 2.23
N TYR A 217 -3.18 16.35 1.05
CA TYR A 217 -2.64 17.34 0.14
C TYR A 217 -3.47 17.43 -1.12
N LEU A 218 -3.65 18.67 -1.60
CA LEU A 218 -4.39 18.98 -2.81
C LEU A 218 -3.57 19.96 -3.65
N PHE A 219 -3.37 19.66 -4.93
CA PHE A 219 -2.70 20.55 -5.87
C PHE A 219 -3.57 20.87 -7.09
N GLY A 220 -3.59 22.16 -7.44
CA GLY A 220 -4.16 22.68 -8.67
C GLY A 220 -5.66 22.40 -8.84
N GLY A 221 -6.06 21.95 -10.03
CA GLY A 221 -7.45 21.77 -10.44
C GLY A 221 -8.00 22.97 -11.20
N SER A 222 -9.23 22.82 -11.71
CA SER A 222 -9.93 23.86 -12.45
C SER A 222 -11.03 24.50 -11.61
N GLY A 223 -11.15 25.81 -11.66
CA GLY A 223 -12.24 26.58 -11.08
C GLY A 223 -13.46 26.62 -12.00
N ALA A 224 -14.59 27.10 -11.47
CA ALA A 224 -15.84 27.18 -12.23
C ALA A 224 -15.82 28.20 -13.38
N ASN A 225 -14.89 29.16 -13.31
CA ASN A 225 -14.63 30.15 -14.35
C ASN A 225 -13.70 29.62 -15.47
N GLY A 226 -13.22 28.38 -15.38
CA GLY A 226 -12.27 27.78 -16.31
C GLY A 226 -10.80 28.03 -15.99
N SER A 227 -10.47 28.84 -14.97
CA SER A 227 -9.08 29.04 -14.55
C SER A 227 -8.47 27.74 -14.00
N SER A 228 -7.18 27.54 -14.27
CA SER A 228 -6.36 26.47 -13.73
C SER A 228 -5.59 26.98 -12.51
N TYR A 229 -5.63 26.24 -11.40
CA TYR A 229 -4.89 26.60 -10.20
C TYR A 229 -3.52 25.88 -10.17
N GLY A 230 -2.54 26.52 -9.52
CA GLY A 230 -1.19 25.97 -9.29
C GLY A 230 -0.75 26.13 -7.84
N ASP A 231 -1.70 26.13 -6.91
CA ASP A 231 -1.51 26.16 -5.47
C ASP A 231 -1.45 24.75 -4.88
N LEU A 232 -0.67 24.59 -3.81
CA LEU A 232 -0.58 23.39 -2.98
C LEU A 232 -1.19 23.69 -1.61
N TRP A 233 -2.17 22.89 -1.26
CA TRP A 233 -2.90 22.94 0.01
C TRP A 233 -2.63 21.70 0.83
N GLN A 234 -2.59 21.88 2.15
CA GLN A 234 -2.57 20.81 3.14
C GLN A 234 -3.82 20.94 4.02
N TYR A 235 -4.51 19.84 4.28
CA TYR A 235 -5.62 19.74 5.21
C TYR A 235 -5.24 18.84 6.37
N ASN A 236 -5.54 19.31 7.57
CA ASN A 236 -5.35 18.54 8.79
C ASN A 236 -6.71 17.96 9.25
N PRO A 237 -6.91 16.63 9.16
CA PRO A 237 -8.17 16.01 9.57
C PRO A 237 -8.40 16.05 11.09
N ALA A 238 -7.34 16.18 11.90
CA ALA A 238 -7.47 16.24 13.36
C ALA A 238 -8.07 17.56 13.86
N ASN A 239 -7.76 18.68 13.21
CA ASN A 239 -8.33 19.99 13.56
C ASN A 239 -9.36 20.54 12.55
N ASN A 240 -9.57 19.85 11.43
CA ASN A 240 -10.47 20.22 10.34
C ASN A 240 -10.13 21.58 9.70
N GLU A 241 -8.86 21.84 9.40
CA GLU A 241 -8.42 23.11 8.81
C GLU A 241 -7.52 22.95 7.57
N TRP A 242 -7.66 23.89 6.64
CA TRP A 242 -6.78 24.01 5.47
C TRP A 242 -5.63 24.98 5.77
N SER A 243 -4.47 24.68 5.21
CA SER A 243 -3.33 25.58 5.10
C SER A 243 -2.83 25.62 3.66
N TRP A 244 -2.56 26.82 3.15
CA TRP A 244 -1.86 26.98 1.88
C TRP A 244 -0.36 26.80 2.14
N VAL A 245 0.27 25.82 1.50
CA VAL A 245 1.65 25.40 1.81
C VAL A 245 2.63 25.62 0.65
N GLY A 246 2.17 25.94 -0.56
CA GLY A 246 3.06 26.24 -1.69
C GLY A 246 2.32 26.55 -2.99
N GLY A 247 3.08 26.75 -4.07
CA GLY A 247 2.52 27.11 -5.37
C GLY A 247 2.08 28.57 -5.48
N SER A 248 1.33 28.91 -6.52
CA SER A 248 0.86 30.28 -6.80
C SER A 248 -0.56 30.49 -6.30
N GLN A 249 -0.83 31.67 -5.73
CA GLN A 249 -2.19 32.11 -5.35
C GLN A 249 -2.97 32.68 -6.53
N GLU A 250 -2.27 33.12 -7.57
CA GLU A 250 -2.88 33.65 -8.79
C GLU A 250 -3.43 32.51 -9.66
N PRO A 251 -4.57 32.71 -10.32
CA PRO A 251 -5.07 31.79 -11.33
C PRO A 251 -4.14 31.76 -12.55
N ASP A 252 -4.16 30.62 -13.24
CA ASP A 252 -3.46 30.41 -14.51
C ASP A 252 -1.92 30.68 -14.46
N PRO A 253 -1.19 30.23 -13.41
CA PRO A 253 0.23 30.52 -13.26
C PRO A 253 1.09 29.68 -14.22
N SER A 254 2.09 30.29 -14.85
CA SER A 254 3.00 29.62 -15.80
C SER A 254 4.00 28.62 -15.19
N GLY A 255 4.06 28.50 -13.87
CA GLY A 255 5.05 27.67 -13.16
C GLY A 255 6.44 28.29 -13.06
N SER A 256 7.29 27.72 -12.21
CA SER A 256 8.70 28.11 -12.05
C SER A 256 9.57 26.85 -11.98
N TYR A 257 10.30 26.55 -13.05
CA TYR A 257 11.07 25.30 -13.23
C TYR A 257 12.46 25.31 -12.61
N GLY A 258 13.04 26.49 -12.38
CA GLY A 258 14.40 26.61 -11.85
C GLY A 258 15.42 25.86 -12.70
N THR A 259 16.38 25.19 -12.05
CA THR A 259 17.36 24.33 -12.73
C THR A 259 16.87 22.88 -12.72
N PHE A 260 16.99 22.21 -13.87
CA PHE A 260 16.58 20.81 -14.04
C PHE A 260 17.15 19.90 -12.96
N ARG A 261 16.29 19.08 -12.34
CA ARG A 261 16.61 18.14 -11.25
C ARG A 261 17.20 18.77 -9.99
N GLN A 262 17.02 20.07 -9.80
CA GLN A 262 17.43 20.76 -8.58
C GLN A 262 16.21 21.26 -7.80
N ALA A 263 16.12 20.87 -6.53
CA ALA A 263 15.12 21.39 -5.61
C ALA A 263 15.37 22.87 -5.33
N SER A 264 14.29 23.65 -5.20
CA SER A 264 14.36 25.04 -4.75
C SER A 264 13.04 25.48 -4.12
N PRO A 265 13.05 26.35 -3.10
CA PRO A 265 11.83 26.95 -2.55
C PRO A 265 11.04 27.81 -3.56
N SER A 266 11.70 28.26 -4.63
CA SER A 266 11.08 29.04 -5.71
C SER A 266 10.41 28.18 -6.77
N ASN A 267 10.70 26.88 -6.81
CA ASN A 267 10.16 26.00 -7.82
C ASN A 267 8.70 25.67 -7.52
N TYR A 268 7.86 25.66 -8.56
CA TYR A 268 6.50 25.15 -8.47
C TYR A 268 5.95 24.80 -9.87
N PRO A 269 5.10 23.76 -9.98
CA PRO A 269 4.47 23.42 -11.24
C PRO A 269 3.50 24.51 -11.71
N ALA A 270 3.35 24.65 -13.02
CA ALA A 270 2.32 25.48 -13.63
C ALA A 270 0.90 25.06 -13.23
N GLY A 271 -0.04 26.00 -13.34
CA GLY A 271 -1.44 25.78 -13.05
C GLY A 271 -2.03 24.75 -14.00
N ARG A 272 -2.63 23.69 -13.45
CA ARG A 272 -3.07 22.53 -14.22
C ARG A 272 -4.21 21.78 -13.56
N TYR A 273 -4.89 20.98 -14.35
CA TYR A 273 -5.88 20.03 -13.90
C TYR A 273 -5.75 18.69 -14.62
N GLY A 274 -6.31 17.62 -14.05
CA GLY A 274 -6.26 16.28 -14.64
C GLY A 274 -4.83 15.72 -14.72
N ALA A 275 -3.92 16.19 -13.88
CA ALA A 275 -2.59 15.62 -13.75
C ALA A 275 -2.65 14.26 -13.05
N THR A 276 -1.69 13.39 -13.34
CA THR A 276 -1.55 12.10 -12.64
C THR A 276 -0.66 12.30 -11.43
N SER A 277 -1.01 11.66 -10.32
CA SER A 277 -0.33 11.82 -9.04
C SER A 277 0.02 10.46 -8.42
N TRP A 278 1.20 10.39 -7.81
CA TRP A 278 1.65 9.23 -7.04
C TRP A 278 2.29 9.69 -5.73
N ARG A 279 2.27 8.81 -4.73
CA ARG A 279 3.11 8.93 -3.53
C ARG A 279 4.09 7.77 -3.55
N ASP A 280 5.39 8.08 -3.54
CA ASP A 280 6.41 7.03 -3.43
C ASP A 280 6.45 6.42 -2.03
N LEU A 281 7.17 5.30 -1.87
CA LEU A 281 7.30 4.61 -0.59
C LEU A 281 8.05 5.42 0.48
N ASP A 282 8.79 6.46 0.09
CA ASP A 282 9.45 7.40 0.99
C ASP A 282 8.51 8.55 1.44
N GLY A 283 7.29 8.59 0.91
CA GLY A 283 6.27 9.58 1.24
C GLY A 283 6.32 10.87 0.42
N ASN A 284 7.16 10.96 -0.61
CA ASN A 284 7.21 12.14 -1.49
C ASN A 284 6.14 12.06 -2.59
N PHE A 285 5.77 13.22 -3.11
CA PHE A 285 4.67 13.32 -4.07
C PHE A 285 5.20 13.54 -5.49
N TRP A 286 4.72 12.73 -6.41
CA TRP A 286 5.00 12.85 -7.83
C TRP A 286 3.77 13.38 -8.56
N LEU A 287 4.00 14.27 -9.54
CA LEU A 287 2.97 14.91 -10.34
C LEU A 287 3.41 14.92 -11.80
N PHE A 288 2.58 14.36 -12.69
CA PHE A 288 2.88 14.27 -14.12
C PHE A 288 1.76 14.84 -14.99
N GLY A 289 2.17 15.61 -15.99
CA GLY A 289 1.31 16.06 -17.07
C GLY A 289 0.12 16.88 -16.58
N GLY A 290 -1.05 16.62 -17.18
CA GLY A 290 -2.26 17.43 -16.99
C GLY A 290 -2.50 18.39 -18.16
N ASP A 291 -3.57 19.16 -18.07
CA ASP A 291 -3.88 20.27 -18.98
C ASP A 291 -3.72 21.58 -18.19
N GLY A 292 -2.94 22.52 -18.72
CA GLY A 292 -2.53 23.70 -17.98
C GLY A 292 -1.90 24.80 -18.81
N GLU A 293 -1.60 25.91 -18.14
CA GLU A 293 -1.12 27.16 -18.74
C GLU A 293 0.40 27.29 -18.56
N ILE A 294 1.16 27.28 -19.67
CA ILE A 294 2.62 27.55 -19.62
C ILE A 294 2.99 28.81 -20.41
N VAL A 295 2.48 29.03 -21.64
CA VAL A 295 2.82 30.25 -22.44
C VAL A 295 1.69 30.79 -23.36
N ARG A 296 0.57 30.09 -23.59
CA ARG A 296 -0.64 30.53 -24.34
C ARG A 296 -1.83 29.65 -23.92
N PRO A 297 -3.10 30.10 -24.05
CA PRO A 297 -4.22 29.44 -23.38
C PRO A 297 -4.37 27.97 -23.78
N GLY A 298 -4.30 27.09 -22.79
CA GLY A 298 -4.52 25.64 -22.88
C GLY A 298 -3.39 24.84 -23.51
N GLY A 299 -3.00 23.73 -22.88
CA GLY A 299 -1.98 22.83 -23.40
C GLY A 299 -1.79 21.60 -22.52
N LEU A 300 -1.73 20.43 -23.16
CA LEU A 300 -1.35 19.20 -22.48
C LEU A 300 0.13 19.26 -22.11
N LEU A 301 0.42 18.84 -20.89
CA LEU A 301 1.74 18.88 -20.27
C LEU A 301 2.36 17.48 -20.26
N ASN A 302 3.69 17.41 -20.27
CA ASN A 302 4.47 16.17 -20.17
C ASN A 302 5.56 16.25 -19.08
N ASP A 303 5.56 17.31 -18.28
CA ASP A 303 6.51 17.52 -17.20
C ASP A 303 6.22 16.63 -16.00
N LEU A 304 7.29 16.12 -15.40
CA LEU A 304 7.27 15.30 -14.19
C LEU A 304 7.91 16.09 -13.05
N TRP A 305 7.19 16.21 -11.96
CA TRP A 305 7.60 16.93 -10.75
C TRP A 305 7.64 16.00 -9.55
N LEU A 306 8.61 16.25 -8.68
CA LEU A 306 8.75 15.64 -7.36
C LEU A 306 8.62 16.75 -6.30
N TYR A 307 7.67 16.60 -5.37
CA TYR A 307 7.60 17.40 -4.16
C TYR A 307 8.15 16.59 -2.99
N ASN A 308 9.28 17.05 -2.45
CA ASN A 308 9.83 16.46 -1.25
C ASN A 308 9.06 17.00 -0.04
N VAL A 309 8.34 16.14 0.68
CA VAL A 309 7.48 16.55 1.79
C VAL A 309 8.29 17.07 2.98
N SER A 310 9.50 16.52 3.18
CA SER A 310 10.39 16.90 4.28
C SER A 310 11.00 18.30 4.08
N SER A 311 11.54 18.58 2.88
CA SER A 311 12.10 19.91 2.57
C SER A 311 11.05 20.93 2.13
N LYS A 312 9.85 20.47 1.74
CA LYS A 312 8.73 21.26 1.20
C LYS A 312 9.06 21.96 -0.12
N GLU A 313 9.88 21.33 -0.95
CA GLU A 313 10.37 21.88 -2.21
C GLU A 313 9.98 21.03 -3.41
N TRP A 314 9.72 21.70 -4.53
CA TRP A 314 9.50 21.06 -5.82
C TRP A 314 10.81 20.91 -6.58
N THR A 315 10.93 19.77 -7.28
CA THR A 315 12.01 19.46 -8.21
C THR A 315 11.41 19.05 -9.55
N TRP A 316 11.85 19.68 -10.63
CA TRP A 316 11.49 19.27 -11.98
C TRP A 316 12.38 18.10 -12.40
N MET A 317 11.79 16.91 -12.60
CA MET A 317 12.50 15.63 -12.74
C MET A 317 12.67 15.17 -14.19
N SER A 318 11.66 15.44 -15.02
CA SER A 318 11.60 15.01 -16.43
C SER A 318 10.56 15.82 -17.23
N GLY A 319 10.50 15.61 -18.55
CA GLY A 319 9.60 16.32 -19.47
C GLY A 319 10.05 17.74 -19.77
N ASP A 320 9.20 18.54 -20.42
CA ASP A 320 9.56 19.86 -20.94
C ASP A 320 9.08 21.01 -20.03
N GLU A 321 9.88 22.08 -19.93
CA GLU A 321 9.49 23.34 -19.25
C GLU A 321 8.51 24.22 -20.07
N LYS A 322 8.15 23.76 -21.27
CA LYS A 322 7.19 24.40 -22.19
C LYS A 322 6.12 23.38 -22.53
N ILE A 323 4.96 23.84 -23.01
CA ILE A 323 3.89 22.94 -23.51
C ILE A 323 4.54 21.85 -24.39
N GLY A 324 4.24 20.59 -24.07
CA GLY A 324 4.84 19.45 -24.75
C GLY A 324 4.51 19.50 -26.23
N LEU A 325 5.47 19.90 -27.07
CA LEU A 325 5.30 19.87 -28.54
C LEU A 325 5.57 18.46 -29.10
N ASN A 326 6.13 17.57 -28.29
CA ASN A 326 6.55 16.23 -28.67
C ASN A 326 5.56 15.18 -28.16
N GLY A 327 5.06 14.34 -29.06
CA GLY A 327 4.25 13.19 -28.70
C GLY A 327 5.04 12.11 -27.95
N ALA A 328 4.39 11.00 -27.63
CA ALA A 328 5.04 9.88 -26.97
C ALA A 328 6.20 9.31 -27.82
N VAL A 329 7.30 8.93 -27.15
CA VAL A 329 8.44 8.23 -27.74
C VAL A 329 8.56 6.89 -27.01
N TYR A 330 8.15 5.82 -27.68
CA TYR A 330 7.99 4.50 -27.07
C TYR A 330 9.29 3.69 -26.90
N GLY A 331 10.28 3.91 -27.77
CA GLY A 331 11.46 3.05 -27.80
C GLY A 331 11.10 1.59 -28.08
N GLU A 332 11.93 0.68 -27.58
CA GLU A 332 11.66 -0.76 -27.61
C GLU A 332 10.83 -1.16 -26.37
N LYS A 333 9.77 -1.97 -26.57
CA LYS A 333 8.88 -2.41 -25.48
C LYS A 333 9.68 -3.13 -24.39
N GLY A 334 9.48 -2.73 -23.14
CA GLY A 334 10.18 -3.29 -21.97
C GLY A 334 11.60 -2.78 -21.76
N VAL A 335 12.12 -1.90 -22.63
CA VAL A 335 13.48 -1.36 -22.53
C VAL A 335 13.46 0.07 -22.01
N PRO A 336 14.04 0.36 -20.84
CA PRO A 336 14.16 1.72 -20.33
C PRO A 336 15.10 2.55 -21.21
N SER A 337 14.80 3.83 -21.36
CA SER A 337 15.69 4.79 -22.02
C SER A 337 15.39 6.21 -21.55
N SER A 338 16.44 7.04 -21.45
CA SER A 338 16.31 8.47 -21.20
C SER A 338 15.56 9.23 -22.30
N SER A 339 15.42 8.66 -23.50
CA SER A 339 14.63 9.25 -24.60
C SER A 339 13.15 8.86 -24.56
N ASN A 340 12.79 7.83 -23.78
CA ASN A 340 11.42 7.38 -23.71
C ASN A 340 10.57 8.42 -22.99
N THR A 341 9.36 8.63 -23.50
CA THR A 341 8.39 9.51 -22.84
C THR A 341 6.97 9.08 -23.18
N PRO A 342 6.05 9.07 -22.19
CA PRO A 342 4.62 8.98 -22.46
C PRO A 342 4.10 10.19 -23.25
N GLY A 343 4.91 11.24 -23.43
CA GLY A 343 4.48 12.47 -24.10
C GLY A 343 3.44 13.23 -23.28
N TYR A 344 2.85 14.25 -23.88
CA TYR A 344 1.85 15.08 -23.21
C TYR A 344 0.54 14.32 -23.04
N ARG A 345 -0.01 14.33 -21.82
CA ARG A 345 -1.28 13.68 -21.51
C ARG A 345 -1.92 14.18 -20.22
N SER A 346 -3.24 14.04 -20.14
CA SER A 346 -4.04 14.31 -18.94
C SER A 346 -5.01 13.16 -18.67
N PHE A 347 -5.57 13.10 -17.45
CA PHE A 347 -6.56 12.12 -17.02
C PHE A 347 -6.10 10.65 -17.17
N SER A 348 -4.79 10.40 -17.11
CA SER A 348 -4.26 9.05 -16.95
C SER A 348 -4.54 8.53 -15.55
N SER A 349 -4.48 7.21 -15.40
CA SER A 349 -4.57 6.55 -14.10
C SER A 349 -3.18 6.07 -13.70
N GLY A 350 -2.87 6.02 -12.41
CA GLY A 350 -1.58 5.55 -11.93
C GLY A 350 -1.64 4.91 -10.55
N PHE A 351 -0.66 4.07 -10.27
CA PHE A 351 -0.44 3.38 -8.99
C PHE A 351 1.06 3.19 -8.76
N VAL A 352 1.46 2.78 -7.55
CA VAL A 352 2.87 2.55 -7.19
C VAL A 352 3.03 1.13 -6.70
N ASP A 353 3.90 0.35 -7.33
CA ASP A 353 4.12 -1.02 -6.86
C ASP A 353 4.98 -1.09 -5.59
N SER A 354 5.06 -2.29 -5.01
CA SER A 354 5.91 -2.57 -3.86
C SER A 354 7.42 -2.37 -4.10
N SER A 355 7.84 -2.18 -5.36
CA SER A 355 9.22 -1.87 -5.75
C SER A 355 9.47 -0.36 -5.87
N ASN A 356 8.48 0.48 -5.52
CA ASN A 356 8.51 1.94 -5.65
C ASN A 356 8.57 2.44 -7.11
N THR A 357 8.01 1.67 -8.04
CA THR A 357 7.90 2.03 -9.45
C THR A 357 6.58 2.72 -9.72
N LEU A 358 6.60 3.86 -10.42
CA LEU A 358 5.38 4.58 -10.77
C LEU A 358 4.80 3.98 -12.04
N TYR A 359 3.54 3.56 -12.00
CA TYR A 359 2.81 3.08 -13.17
C TYR A 359 1.87 4.15 -13.70
N LEU A 360 1.81 4.28 -15.03
CA LEU A 360 0.90 5.17 -15.72
C LEU A 360 0.16 4.40 -16.81
N PHE A 361 -1.18 4.42 -16.75
CA PHE A 361 -2.05 3.78 -17.72
C PHE A 361 -2.96 4.79 -18.42
N GLY A 362 -2.98 4.72 -19.75
CA GLY A 362 -3.90 5.47 -20.60
C GLY A 362 -3.82 6.98 -20.46
N GLY A 363 -4.97 7.64 -20.48
CA GLY A 363 -5.11 9.10 -20.49
C GLY A 363 -5.49 9.66 -21.85
N SER A 364 -5.53 10.99 -21.93
CA SER A 364 -5.90 11.74 -23.12
C SER A 364 -4.67 12.43 -23.71
N SER A 365 -4.30 12.02 -24.92
CA SER A 365 -3.27 12.64 -25.76
C SER A 365 -3.81 12.69 -27.20
N PRO A 366 -4.34 13.85 -27.64
CA PRO A 366 -5.43 14.10 -28.62
C PRO A 366 -6.56 13.07 -28.83
N GLY A 367 -6.44 11.89 -28.26
CA GLY A 367 -7.38 10.78 -28.22
C GLY A 367 -7.11 9.97 -26.95
N ALA A 368 -7.91 8.92 -26.72
CA ALA A 368 -7.73 8.09 -25.54
C ALA A 368 -6.57 7.10 -25.75
N CYS A 369 -5.80 6.81 -24.71
CA CYS A 369 -4.69 5.86 -24.74
C CYS A 369 -5.02 4.61 -23.89
N ASN A 370 -4.41 3.48 -24.19
CA ASN A 370 -4.38 2.26 -23.37
C ASN A 370 -2.95 1.69 -23.27
N ASP A 371 -1.94 2.53 -23.47
CA ASP A 371 -0.56 2.21 -23.17
C ASP A 371 -0.33 2.16 -21.65
N LEU A 372 0.58 1.27 -21.24
CA LEU A 372 1.05 1.12 -19.87
C LEU A 372 2.54 1.46 -19.83
N TRP A 373 2.87 2.41 -18.96
CA TRP A 373 4.22 2.91 -18.75
C TRP A 373 4.64 2.69 -17.31
N THR A 374 5.94 2.51 -17.12
CA THR A 374 6.59 2.57 -15.81
C THR A 374 7.62 3.69 -15.78
N PHE A 375 7.79 4.33 -14.63
CA PHE A 375 8.88 5.25 -14.35
C PHE A 375 9.69 4.71 -13.18
N ASN A 376 10.96 4.42 -13.43
CA ASN A 376 11.89 4.02 -12.38
C ASN A 376 12.44 5.27 -11.69
N ILE A 377 12.11 5.47 -10.41
CA ILE A 377 12.51 6.66 -9.67
C ILE A 377 14.02 6.72 -9.35
N THR A 378 14.73 5.59 -9.49
CA THR A 378 16.19 5.52 -9.26
C THR A 378 16.95 5.86 -10.54
N SER A 379 16.61 5.23 -11.67
CA SER A 379 17.27 5.54 -12.96
C SER A 379 16.72 6.80 -13.62
N LEU A 380 15.53 7.26 -13.21
CA LEU A 380 14.79 8.40 -13.76
C LEU A 380 14.43 8.23 -15.24
N GLU A 381 14.02 7.02 -15.62
CA GLU A 381 13.70 6.64 -16.99
C GLU A 381 12.28 6.07 -17.11
N TRP A 382 11.63 6.42 -18.22
CA TRP A 382 10.36 5.82 -18.63
C TRP A 382 10.58 4.53 -19.41
N THR A 383 9.69 3.56 -19.22
CA THR A 383 9.64 2.32 -20.00
C THR A 383 8.22 2.06 -20.43
N TRP A 384 8.00 1.89 -21.74
CA TRP A 384 6.72 1.38 -22.25
C TRP A 384 6.69 -0.13 -22.04
N VAL A 385 5.77 -0.61 -21.19
CA VAL A 385 5.75 -2.01 -20.75
C VAL A 385 4.59 -2.81 -21.33
N ASP A 386 3.45 -2.17 -21.63
CA ASP A 386 2.31 -2.84 -22.25
C ASP A 386 1.37 -1.87 -23.00
N GLY A 387 0.38 -2.41 -23.70
CA GLY A 387 -0.67 -1.64 -24.38
C GLY A 387 -0.36 -1.21 -25.80
N ASP A 388 -1.28 -0.47 -26.43
CA ASP A 388 -1.14 -0.01 -27.82
C ASP A 388 -0.41 1.34 -27.88
N ASN A 389 0.50 1.50 -28.84
CA ASN A 389 1.31 2.72 -28.97
C ASN A 389 0.64 3.84 -29.78
N THR A 390 -0.63 3.67 -30.14
CA THR A 390 -1.43 4.64 -30.89
C THR A 390 -2.63 5.14 -30.09
N THR A 391 -3.01 6.38 -30.33
CA THR A 391 -4.20 6.97 -29.72
C THR A 391 -5.46 6.38 -30.34
N ASN A 392 -6.43 5.99 -29.51
CA ASN A 392 -7.59 5.20 -29.88
C ASN A 392 -7.20 3.88 -30.56
N GLY A 393 -6.11 3.28 -30.09
CA GLY A 393 -5.54 2.04 -30.60
C GLY A 393 -6.41 0.81 -30.40
N ALA A 394 -5.84 -0.35 -30.73
CA ALA A 394 -6.54 -1.62 -30.63
C ALA A 394 -6.85 -2.00 -29.18
N TYR A 395 -7.89 -2.80 -29.00
CA TYR A 395 -8.26 -3.40 -27.71
C TYR A 395 -9.00 -4.70 -27.91
N SER A 396 -9.06 -5.52 -26.87
CA SER A 396 -9.74 -6.80 -26.86
C SER A 396 -10.10 -7.21 -25.44
N TYR A 397 -11.36 -7.59 -25.22
CA TYR A 397 -11.83 -8.02 -23.91
C TYR A 397 -11.41 -9.45 -23.54
N GLY A 398 -10.95 -10.24 -24.51
CA GLY A 398 -10.73 -11.67 -24.30
C GLY A 398 -12.01 -12.38 -23.85
N GLU A 399 -11.84 -13.47 -23.10
CA GLU A 399 -12.94 -14.17 -22.43
C GLU A 399 -13.06 -13.70 -20.97
N LEU A 400 -14.29 -13.47 -20.51
CA LEU A 400 -14.56 -13.04 -19.13
C LEU A 400 -13.95 -14.02 -18.12
N ASN A 401 -13.26 -13.48 -17.11
CA ASN A 401 -12.54 -14.20 -16.05
C ASN A 401 -11.43 -15.13 -16.56
N LYS A 402 -10.90 -14.90 -17.77
CA LYS A 402 -9.74 -15.63 -18.28
C LYS A 402 -8.62 -14.68 -18.66
N THR A 403 -7.49 -14.87 -18.00
CA THR A 403 -6.23 -14.17 -18.31
C THR A 403 -5.73 -14.61 -19.68
N SER A 404 -5.40 -13.64 -20.53
CA SER A 404 -4.86 -13.88 -21.86
C SER A 404 -3.93 -12.74 -22.26
N ASN A 405 -2.84 -13.06 -22.96
CA ASN A 405 -1.91 -12.07 -23.52
C ASN A 405 -2.50 -11.26 -24.69
N THR A 406 -3.70 -11.60 -25.15
CA THR A 406 -4.47 -10.83 -26.13
C THR A 406 -5.53 -9.93 -25.50
N THR A 407 -5.72 -10.00 -24.17
CA THR A 407 -6.64 -9.10 -23.47
C THR A 407 -5.96 -7.75 -23.29
N LEU A 408 -6.62 -6.70 -23.75
CA LEU A 408 -6.13 -5.34 -23.71
C LEU A 408 -7.31 -4.41 -23.46
N PRO A 409 -7.35 -3.66 -22.33
CA PRO A 409 -8.45 -2.76 -22.06
C PRO A 409 -8.61 -1.69 -23.16
N PRO A 410 -9.84 -1.28 -23.48
CA PRO A 410 -10.11 -0.15 -24.37
C PRO A 410 -9.32 1.12 -24.00
N PRO A 411 -8.86 1.91 -25.00
CA PRO A 411 -8.29 3.23 -24.78
C PRO A 411 -9.24 4.13 -24.00
N ARG A 412 -8.75 4.70 -22.88
CA ARG A 412 -9.59 5.44 -21.95
C ARG A 412 -8.82 6.51 -21.17
N TYR A 413 -9.56 7.46 -20.65
CA TYR A 413 -9.11 8.44 -19.68
C TYR A 413 -10.16 8.68 -18.60
N GLY A 414 -9.73 9.21 -17.46
CA GLY A 414 -10.61 9.42 -16.30
C GLY A 414 -11.18 8.11 -15.74
N ALA A 415 -10.48 7.00 -15.97
CA ALA A 415 -10.79 5.71 -15.37
C ALA A 415 -10.29 5.66 -13.93
N VAL A 416 -10.94 4.84 -13.12
CA VAL A 416 -10.49 4.52 -11.78
C VAL A 416 -9.51 3.36 -11.86
N LEU A 417 -8.39 3.47 -11.14
CA LEU A 417 -7.41 2.39 -11.01
C LEU A 417 -7.07 2.24 -9.52
N TRP A 418 -7.57 1.19 -8.89
CA TRP A 418 -7.23 0.87 -7.52
C TRP A 418 -5.90 0.15 -7.46
N ASP A 419 -5.00 0.68 -6.64
CA ASP A 419 -3.86 -0.05 -6.13
C ASP A 419 -4.34 -0.95 -4.99
N THR A 420 -4.06 -2.24 -5.08
CA THR A 420 -4.48 -3.22 -4.11
C THR A 420 -3.25 -3.84 -3.51
N ASP A 421 -2.85 -3.39 -2.32
CA ASP A 421 -1.61 -3.79 -1.61
C ASP A 421 -1.34 -5.32 -1.54
N GLN A 422 -2.35 -6.16 -1.79
CA GLN A 422 -2.31 -7.64 -1.73
C GLN A 422 -2.78 -8.35 -3.01
N ASN A 423 -3.26 -7.62 -4.03
CA ASN A 423 -3.87 -8.18 -5.24
C ASN A 423 -3.42 -7.42 -6.50
N ASP A 424 -3.74 -7.95 -7.67
CA ASP A 424 -3.54 -7.30 -8.96
C ASP A 424 -4.38 -6.01 -9.06
N PRO A 425 -3.80 -4.85 -9.49
CA PRO A 425 -4.53 -3.59 -9.64
C PRO A 425 -5.81 -3.72 -10.45
N VAL A 426 -6.83 -2.93 -10.11
CA VAL A 426 -8.17 -3.05 -10.71
C VAL A 426 -8.57 -1.76 -11.41
N LEU A 427 -8.92 -1.86 -12.69
CA LEU A 427 -9.31 -0.76 -13.56
C LEU A 427 -10.84 -0.79 -13.77
N PHE A 428 -11.51 0.35 -13.58
CA PHE A 428 -12.94 0.50 -13.83
C PHE A 428 -13.30 1.75 -14.63
N GLY A 429 -14.19 1.57 -15.59
CA GLY A 429 -14.85 2.66 -16.31
C GLY A 429 -13.89 3.54 -17.11
N GLY A 430 -14.20 4.83 -17.17
CA GLY A 430 -13.48 5.80 -18.00
C GLY A 430 -14.22 6.15 -19.29
N LEU A 431 -13.67 7.12 -20.02
CA LEU A 431 -14.19 7.60 -21.29
C LEU A 431 -13.17 7.37 -22.40
N GLY A 432 -13.61 6.83 -23.51
CA GLY A 432 -12.80 6.62 -24.70
C GLY A 432 -13.62 6.67 -25.97
N LYS A 433 -13.08 6.12 -27.06
CA LYS A 433 -13.80 5.92 -28.31
C LYS A 433 -14.18 4.43 -28.41
N PRO A 434 -15.47 4.07 -28.51
CA PRO A 434 -16.59 4.92 -28.93
C PRO A 434 -17.40 5.59 -27.81
N GLY A 435 -17.09 5.42 -26.52
CA GLY A 435 -17.88 6.06 -25.46
C GLY A 435 -17.39 5.75 -24.04
N ILE A 436 -18.28 5.94 -23.08
CA ILE A 436 -18.06 5.68 -21.65
C ILE A 436 -18.17 4.18 -21.32
N TYR A 437 -17.36 3.72 -20.37
CA TYR A 437 -17.30 2.32 -19.96
C TYR A 437 -17.79 2.11 -18.51
N ASN A 438 -18.22 0.89 -18.20
CA ASN A 438 -18.35 0.32 -16.83
C ASN A 438 -17.77 -1.10 -16.78
N ASP A 439 -16.81 -1.39 -17.66
CA ASP A 439 -16.01 -2.60 -17.63
C ASP A 439 -15.06 -2.61 -16.42
N LEU A 440 -14.67 -3.80 -16.02
CA LEU A 440 -13.76 -4.05 -14.92
C LEU A 440 -12.62 -4.96 -15.41
N PHE A 441 -11.38 -4.50 -15.28
CA PHE A 441 -10.18 -5.25 -15.61
C PHE A 441 -9.28 -5.37 -14.39
N THR A 442 -8.49 -6.43 -14.33
CA THR A 442 -7.37 -6.55 -13.39
C THR A 442 -6.07 -6.81 -14.14
N LEU A 443 -4.96 -6.29 -13.62
CA LEU A 443 -3.63 -6.36 -14.23
C LEU A 443 -2.71 -7.26 -13.40
N TYR A 444 -2.42 -8.45 -13.90
CA TYR A 444 -1.39 -9.30 -13.35
C TYR A 444 0.00 -8.81 -13.75
N ILE A 445 0.87 -8.65 -12.76
CA ILE A 445 2.26 -8.25 -12.94
C ILE A 445 3.12 -9.43 -12.52
N ALA A 446 3.78 -10.08 -13.49
CA ALA A 446 4.59 -11.24 -13.21
C ALA A 446 5.84 -10.84 -12.41
N THR A 447 5.94 -11.37 -11.19
CA THR A 447 7.22 -11.37 -10.48
C THR A 447 8.13 -12.41 -11.15
N PRO A 448 9.32 -12.05 -11.65
CA PRO A 448 10.16 -12.95 -12.44
C PRO A 448 10.53 -14.21 -11.65
N THR A 449 9.95 -15.34 -12.07
CA THR A 449 10.24 -16.68 -11.53
C THR A 449 11.54 -17.19 -12.16
N PRO A 450 12.57 -17.57 -11.39
CA PRO A 450 13.81 -18.09 -11.96
C PRO A 450 13.57 -19.47 -12.59
N THR A 451 13.86 -19.58 -13.89
CA THR A 451 13.96 -20.87 -14.60
C THR A 451 15.11 -21.68 -14.01
N PRO A 452 14.90 -22.94 -13.60
CA PRO A 452 15.94 -23.75 -12.97
C PRO A 452 16.98 -24.21 -14.00
N THR A 453 18.21 -23.73 -13.88
CA THR A 453 19.36 -24.30 -14.56
C THR A 453 19.80 -25.57 -13.81
N ALA A 454 19.83 -26.71 -14.51
CA ALA A 454 20.26 -27.98 -13.93
C ALA A 454 21.70 -27.87 -13.38
N SER A 455 21.87 -28.16 -12.09
CA SER A 455 23.18 -28.20 -11.41
C SER A 455 23.63 -29.66 -11.23
N PRO A 456 24.93 -29.97 -11.41
CA PRO A 456 25.44 -31.34 -11.41
C PRO A 456 25.52 -31.96 -10.01
N THR A 457 25.33 -33.28 -9.96
CA THR A 457 25.37 -34.14 -8.77
C THR A 457 26.75 -34.16 -8.09
N PRO A 458 26.88 -33.88 -6.78
CA PRO A 458 28.10 -34.13 -6.03
C PRO A 458 28.04 -35.45 -5.25
N SER A 459 29.15 -36.18 -5.27
CA SER A 459 29.41 -37.43 -4.54
C SER A 459 29.91 -37.16 -3.12
N VAL A 460 29.41 -37.95 -2.16
CA VAL A 460 29.70 -37.84 -0.71
C VAL A 460 30.78 -38.85 -0.30
N THR A 461 31.74 -38.43 0.52
CA THR A 461 32.54 -39.34 1.36
C THR A 461 32.78 -38.67 2.71
N ALA A 462 32.44 -39.35 3.80
CA ALA A 462 32.49 -38.85 5.17
C ALA A 462 33.43 -39.73 6.02
N GLU A 463 34.16 -39.10 6.95
CA GLU A 463 34.80 -39.74 8.12
C GLU A 463 34.89 -38.74 9.29
N PRO A 464 35.02 -39.21 10.55
CA PRO A 464 34.29 -38.67 11.69
C PRO A 464 35.13 -37.84 12.68
N SER A 465 34.38 -37.06 13.46
CA SER A 465 34.82 -36.11 14.49
C SER A 465 35.60 -36.72 15.66
N ALA A 466 36.49 -35.91 16.25
CA ALA A 466 36.99 -36.11 17.60
C ALA A 466 37.02 -34.80 18.41
N THR A 467 36.23 -34.81 19.49
CA THR A 467 36.43 -34.17 20.81
C THR A 467 36.92 -32.72 20.88
N THR A 468 35.99 -31.79 21.11
CA THR A 468 36.26 -30.42 21.57
C THR A 468 36.40 -30.35 23.09
N ASN A 469 37.57 -29.89 23.52
CA ASN A 469 37.74 -29.23 24.81
C ASN A 469 36.97 -27.91 24.79
N VAL A 470 36.29 -27.59 25.89
CA VAL A 470 35.58 -26.33 26.10
C VAL A 470 36.60 -25.20 26.18
N THR A 471 36.79 -24.50 25.07
CA THR A 471 37.42 -23.18 25.05
C THR A 471 36.33 -22.16 25.32
N GLN A 472 36.49 -21.41 26.40
CA GLN A 472 35.73 -20.19 26.65
C GLN A 472 36.11 -19.19 25.55
N THR A 473 35.33 -19.11 24.49
CA THR A 473 35.57 -18.12 23.43
C THR A 473 35.25 -16.74 24.00
N ALA A 474 36.27 -15.90 24.09
CA ALA A 474 36.08 -14.48 24.38
C ALA A 474 35.11 -13.90 23.34
N VAL A 475 34.09 -13.20 23.83
CA VAL A 475 33.17 -12.41 23.01
C VAL A 475 33.98 -11.29 22.38
N GLY A 476 34.43 -11.51 21.15
CA GLY A 476 35.20 -10.58 20.34
C GLY A 476 34.87 -10.78 18.87
N GLU A 477 34.49 -9.67 18.21
CA GLU A 477 34.45 -9.46 16.75
C GLU A 477 33.19 -9.82 15.93
N GLY A 478 32.09 -10.29 16.52
CA GLY A 478 30.85 -10.51 15.77
C GLY A 478 29.76 -11.14 16.60
N SER A 479 28.99 -10.35 17.35
CA SER A 479 27.95 -10.93 18.20
C SER A 479 26.81 -11.51 17.36
N ALA A 480 26.77 -12.84 17.29
CA ALA A 480 25.71 -13.63 16.69
C ALA A 480 24.34 -13.35 17.34
N VAL A 481 23.40 -12.88 16.53
CA VAL A 481 22.02 -12.60 16.92
C VAL A 481 21.18 -13.82 16.58
N CYS A 482 20.78 -14.64 17.56
CA CYS A 482 20.28 -15.98 17.28
C CYS A 482 19.24 -16.51 18.27
N PHE A 483 18.55 -17.57 17.83
CA PHE A 483 17.72 -18.46 18.62
C PHE A 483 18.39 -19.83 18.74
N PRO A 484 18.11 -20.61 19.80
CA PRO A 484 18.55 -22.00 19.89
C PRO A 484 17.82 -22.89 18.88
N ALA A 485 18.44 -23.99 18.45
CA ALA A 485 17.90 -24.92 17.45
C ALA A 485 16.47 -25.40 17.71
N ASP A 486 16.11 -25.59 18.98
CA ASP A 486 14.82 -26.11 19.44
C ASP A 486 13.79 -24.99 19.75
N ALA A 487 14.08 -23.74 19.36
CA ALA A 487 13.09 -22.67 19.41
C ALA A 487 11.93 -22.96 18.46
N SER A 488 10.70 -22.74 18.91
CA SER A 488 9.49 -23.07 18.16
C SER A 488 9.04 -21.88 17.31
N VAL A 489 8.83 -22.09 16.02
CA VAL A 489 8.37 -21.07 15.07
C VAL A 489 6.95 -21.39 14.63
N LEU A 490 6.06 -20.41 14.68
CA LEU A 490 4.69 -20.55 14.18
C LEU A 490 4.69 -20.57 12.64
N ILE A 491 4.09 -21.61 12.04
CA ILE A 491 4.10 -21.80 10.58
C ILE A 491 2.74 -21.56 9.91
N ASP A 492 1.64 -21.57 10.66
CA ASP A 492 0.31 -21.26 10.13
C ASP A 492 -0.64 -20.69 11.19
N GLY A 493 -1.79 -20.18 10.73
CA GLY A 493 -2.87 -19.68 11.59
C GLY A 493 -3.66 -20.76 12.35
N LEU A 494 -3.32 -22.04 12.17
CA LEU A 494 -3.93 -23.17 12.90
C LEU A 494 -3.17 -23.50 14.19
N GLY A 495 -2.04 -22.82 14.44
CA GLY A 495 -1.20 -23.04 15.62
C GLY A 495 -0.18 -24.16 15.43
N ASN A 496 0.15 -24.54 14.19
CA ASN A 496 1.21 -25.50 13.94
C ASN A 496 2.58 -24.82 14.09
N HIS A 497 3.54 -25.57 14.61
CA HIS A 497 4.90 -25.09 14.88
C HIS A 497 5.95 -26.04 14.31
N LEU A 498 7.09 -25.47 13.90
CA LEU A 498 8.31 -26.21 13.58
C LEU A 498 9.47 -25.73 14.44
N GLN A 499 10.49 -26.57 14.62
CA GLN A 499 11.72 -26.11 15.24
C GLN A 499 12.46 -25.19 14.28
N ILE A 500 13.15 -24.17 14.82
CA ILE A 500 13.84 -23.21 13.97
C ILE A 500 14.90 -23.92 13.11
N SER A 501 15.59 -24.95 13.61
CA SER A 501 16.54 -25.75 12.82
C SER A 501 15.91 -26.54 11.65
N GLU A 502 14.59 -26.72 11.66
CA GLU A 502 13.85 -27.42 10.60
C GLU A 502 13.42 -26.48 9.48
N LEU A 503 13.55 -25.16 9.65
CA LEU A 503 13.24 -24.19 8.59
C LEU A 503 14.17 -24.35 7.38
N ARG A 504 13.65 -24.02 6.20
CA ARG A 504 14.35 -24.02 4.91
C ARG A 504 13.97 -22.76 4.15
N SER A 505 14.81 -22.34 3.21
CA SER A 505 14.48 -21.20 2.35
C SER A 505 13.22 -21.52 1.54
N GLY A 506 12.35 -20.52 1.39
CA GLY A 506 11.05 -20.65 0.73
C GLY A 506 9.94 -21.20 1.63
N MET A 507 10.22 -21.61 2.86
CA MET A 507 9.17 -22.00 3.80
C MET A 507 8.37 -20.77 4.27
N ALA A 508 7.06 -20.98 4.39
CA ALA A 508 6.16 -20.04 5.01
C ALA A 508 6.22 -20.14 6.53
N VAL A 509 6.28 -18.99 7.19
CA VAL A 509 6.17 -18.82 8.64
C VAL A 509 5.17 -17.71 8.92
N MET A 510 4.63 -17.62 10.13
CA MET A 510 3.78 -16.49 10.50
C MET A 510 4.66 -15.33 11.00
N GLY A 511 4.46 -14.17 10.39
CA GLY A 511 5.02 -12.88 10.79
C GLY A 511 3.92 -11.87 11.06
N VAL A 512 4.31 -10.62 11.34
CA VAL A 512 3.37 -9.52 11.56
C VAL A 512 3.70 -8.41 10.56
N ASN A 513 2.69 -7.86 9.86
CA ASN A 513 2.92 -6.79 8.89
C ASN A 513 3.00 -5.40 9.57
N GLY A 514 3.22 -4.33 8.79
CA GLY A 514 3.29 -2.95 9.30
C GLY A 514 1.99 -2.43 9.94
N ARG A 515 0.87 -3.14 9.74
CA ARG A 515 -0.45 -2.87 10.34
C ARG A 515 -0.76 -3.80 11.52
N GLY A 516 0.21 -4.59 11.97
CA GLY A 516 0.05 -5.48 13.11
C GLY A 516 -0.67 -6.80 12.86
N GLN A 517 -1.09 -7.05 11.63
CA GLN A 517 -1.82 -8.27 11.31
C GLN A 517 -0.87 -9.45 11.17
N LEU A 518 -1.31 -10.62 11.66
CA LEU A 518 -0.61 -11.88 11.45
C LEU A 518 -0.69 -12.24 9.97
N VAL A 519 0.45 -12.33 9.30
CA VAL A 519 0.55 -12.61 7.86
C VAL A 519 1.52 -13.76 7.61
N GLU A 520 1.33 -14.45 6.50
CA GLU A 520 2.30 -15.41 6.00
C GLU A 520 3.55 -14.65 5.51
N ASP A 521 4.71 -15.02 6.04
CA ASP A 521 6.02 -14.46 5.73
C ASP A 521 6.94 -15.58 5.21
N SER A 522 7.82 -15.27 4.27
CA SER A 522 8.71 -16.26 3.65
C SER A 522 10.09 -16.22 4.28
N VAL A 523 10.62 -17.39 4.63
CA VAL A 523 12.03 -17.56 5.00
C VAL A 523 12.89 -17.42 3.74
N LEU A 524 13.73 -16.40 3.69
CA LEU A 524 14.60 -16.09 2.54
C LEU A 524 15.99 -16.73 2.64
N GLY A 525 16.36 -17.21 3.83
CA GLY A 525 17.66 -17.82 4.13
C GLY A 525 18.06 -17.62 5.59
N TRP A 526 19.36 -17.61 5.85
CA TRP A 526 19.93 -17.55 7.20
C TRP A 526 20.87 -16.35 7.36
N LEU A 527 20.63 -15.50 8.36
CA LEU A 527 21.61 -14.53 8.86
C LEU A 527 22.72 -15.21 9.68
N HIS A 528 22.38 -16.32 10.35
CA HIS A 528 23.32 -17.23 11.00
C HIS A 528 22.70 -18.63 11.02
N ASN A 529 23.49 -19.63 10.66
CA ASN A 529 23.13 -21.05 10.78
C ASN A 529 24.35 -21.85 11.22
N GLU A 530 24.40 -22.28 12.47
CA GLU A 530 25.52 -23.04 12.99
C GLU A 530 25.04 -24.15 13.93
N ALA A 531 24.94 -25.36 13.38
CA ALA A 531 24.56 -26.54 14.13
C ALA A 531 25.64 -26.89 15.18
N GLY A 532 25.21 -27.25 16.40
CA GLY A 532 26.13 -27.63 17.49
C GLY A 532 26.93 -26.48 18.11
N ALA A 533 26.71 -25.23 17.69
CA ALA A 533 27.26 -24.05 18.35
C ALA A 533 26.81 -23.99 19.82
N THR A 534 27.75 -23.61 20.68
CA THR A 534 27.50 -23.37 22.11
C THR A 534 27.46 -21.87 22.38
N ALA A 535 26.36 -21.38 22.97
CA ALA A 535 26.24 -19.96 23.30
C ALA A 535 25.34 -19.71 24.51
N GLU A 536 25.59 -18.58 25.15
CA GLU A 536 24.73 -18.05 26.20
C GLU A 536 23.46 -17.43 25.60
N ILE A 537 22.30 -17.82 26.12
CA ILE A 537 20.98 -17.32 25.75
C ILE A 537 20.25 -16.77 26.97
N LEU A 538 19.42 -15.75 26.76
CA LEU A 538 18.42 -15.31 27.72
C LEU A 538 17.16 -16.15 27.56
N ALA A 539 16.63 -16.64 28.67
CA ALA A 539 15.31 -17.24 28.78
C ALA A 539 14.38 -16.25 29.49
N ILE A 540 13.54 -15.57 28.71
CA ILE A 540 12.56 -14.61 29.20
C ILE A 540 11.24 -15.36 29.43
N LYS A 541 10.87 -15.52 30.70
CA LYS A 541 9.64 -16.20 31.12
C LYS A 541 8.53 -15.19 31.33
N THR A 542 7.37 -15.44 30.75
CA THR A 542 6.20 -14.58 30.83
C THR A 542 5.11 -15.18 31.73
N ARG A 543 4.12 -14.37 32.10
CA ARG A 543 3.04 -14.75 33.03
C ARG A 543 2.17 -15.88 32.48
N SER A 544 1.96 -15.93 31.17
CA SER A 544 1.23 -17.02 30.52
C SER A 544 1.94 -18.38 30.61
N GLY A 545 3.21 -18.39 31.04
CA GLY A 545 4.05 -19.59 31.10
C GLY A 545 4.90 -19.80 29.85
N LYS A 546 4.88 -18.88 28.88
CA LYS A 546 5.80 -18.92 27.73
C LYS A 546 7.22 -18.60 28.15
N GLN A 547 8.17 -19.15 27.40
CA GLN A 547 9.59 -18.96 27.64
C GLN A 547 10.28 -18.66 26.31
N LEU A 548 10.51 -17.38 26.04
CA LEU A 548 11.18 -16.92 24.84
C LEU A 548 12.71 -17.02 25.04
N ARG A 549 13.40 -17.75 24.15
CA ARG A 549 14.83 -18.07 24.27
C ARG A 549 15.65 -17.51 23.10
N LEU A 550 16.64 -16.67 23.38
CA LEU A 550 17.42 -15.96 22.36
C LEU A 550 18.72 -15.37 22.91
N THR A 551 19.65 -14.95 22.05
CA THR A 551 20.86 -14.23 22.47
C THR A 551 20.54 -12.80 22.95
N ARG A 552 21.43 -12.24 23.80
CA ARG A 552 21.26 -10.93 24.46
C ARG A 552 20.96 -9.76 23.51
N GLN A 553 21.51 -9.80 22.30
CA GLN A 553 21.39 -8.71 21.32
C GLN A 553 20.25 -8.92 20.31
N HIS A 554 19.41 -9.94 20.43
CA HIS A 554 18.25 -10.05 19.55
C HIS A 554 17.22 -8.95 19.84
N LEU A 555 16.58 -8.40 18.80
CA LEU A 555 15.48 -7.47 18.98
C LEU A 555 14.18 -8.22 19.32
N VAL A 556 13.58 -7.80 20.43
CA VAL A 556 12.28 -8.27 20.92
C VAL A 556 11.34 -7.07 20.97
N TYR A 557 10.05 -7.29 20.63
CA TYR A 557 9.04 -6.25 20.76
C TYR A 557 8.48 -6.21 22.18
N ARG A 558 8.57 -5.05 22.84
CA ARG A 558 7.92 -4.78 24.13
C ARG A 558 6.88 -3.67 24.01
N MET A 559 5.89 -3.67 24.88
CA MET A 559 4.84 -2.63 24.93
C MET A 559 5.37 -1.31 25.52
N ILE A 560 5.00 -0.18 24.91
CA ILE A 560 5.39 1.17 25.37
C ILE A 560 4.57 1.58 26.61
N GLU A 561 5.21 2.16 27.62
CA GLU A 561 4.62 2.45 28.95
C GLU A 561 3.31 3.27 28.93
N HIS A 562 3.13 4.19 27.98
CA HIS A 562 1.88 4.98 27.84
C HIS A 562 0.65 4.14 27.44
N SER A 563 0.86 2.94 26.90
CA SER A 563 -0.22 1.99 26.57
C SER A 563 -0.65 1.11 27.76
N ARG A 564 0.12 1.12 28.87
CA ARG A 564 -0.22 0.36 30.09
C ARG A 564 -1.46 0.95 30.80
N ASP A 565 -1.70 2.25 30.65
CA ASP A 565 -2.80 2.95 31.32
C ASP A 565 -4.18 2.64 30.73
N PHE A 566 -4.26 2.10 29.51
CA PHE A 566 -5.52 1.73 28.87
C PHE A 566 -6.20 0.51 29.54
N TYR A 567 -5.43 -0.30 30.28
CA TYR A 567 -5.94 -1.48 31.00
C TYR A 567 -6.16 -1.25 32.51
N GLY A 568 -5.77 -0.08 33.04
CA GLY A 568 -5.94 0.28 34.45
C GLY A 568 -7.34 0.79 34.82
N MET A 569 -8.20 1.07 33.84
CA MET A 569 -9.53 1.67 34.08
C MET A 569 -10.66 0.62 34.10
N THR A 570 -10.50 -0.47 34.86
CA THR A 570 -11.60 -1.43 35.11
C THR A 570 -12.02 -1.57 36.57
N THR A 571 -11.46 -0.77 37.49
CA THR A 571 -11.87 -0.78 38.91
C THR A 571 -12.75 0.42 39.32
N ALA A 572 -13.53 0.98 38.40
CA ALA A 572 -14.43 2.09 38.73
C ALA A 572 -15.81 2.05 38.06
N PHE A 573 -16.37 0.87 37.77
CA PHE A 573 -17.83 0.74 37.57
C PHE A 573 -18.32 -0.59 38.16
N SER A 574 -18.66 -0.55 39.45
CA SER A 574 -19.53 -1.56 40.03
C SER A 574 -20.93 -1.46 39.43
N CYS A 575 -21.59 -2.61 39.34
CA CYS A 575 -22.99 -2.90 39.02
C CYS A 575 -23.49 -2.57 37.60
N ILE A 576 -23.59 -3.60 36.73
CA ILE A 576 -24.81 -4.08 36.04
C ILE A 576 -24.48 -5.34 35.19
N SER A 577 -25.22 -6.45 35.44
CA SER A 577 -25.53 -7.61 34.56
C SER A 577 -24.40 -8.36 33.78
N GLN A 578 -23.94 -9.48 34.36
CA GLN A 578 -22.88 -10.39 33.83
C GLN A 578 -23.21 -11.24 32.59
N LYS A 579 -24.46 -11.29 32.08
CA LYS A 579 -24.82 -12.24 30.99
C LYS A 579 -24.78 -11.68 29.58
N GLN A 580 -24.83 -10.35 29.39
CA GLN A 580 -24.68 -9.73 28.06
C GLN A 580 -23.24 -9.32 27.75
N GLN A 581 -22.39 -9.19 28.77
CA GLN A 581 -20.97 -8.87 28.59
C GLN A 581 -20.16 -10.04 28.04
N GLN A 582 -20.44 -11.30 28.39
CA GLN A 582 -19.61 -12.41 27.89
C GLN A 582 -19.67 -12.61 26.37
N GLN A 583 -20.81 -12.36 25.71
CA GLN A 583 -20.90 -12.44 24.25
C GLN A 583 -20.30 -11.21 23.57
N HIS A 584 -20.60 -10.00 24.04
CA HIS A 584 -20.00 -8.79 23.47
C HIS A 584 -18.49 -8.71 23.69
N GLN A 585 -17.97 -9.22 24.80
CA GLN A 585 -16.54 -9.21 25.11
C GLN A 585 -15.76 -10.21 24.26
N GLN A 586 -16.38 -11.32 23.83
CA GLN A 586 -15.73 -12.30 22.95
C GLN A 586 -15.68 -11.83 21.48
N GLU A 587 -16.65 -11.00 21.05
CA GLU A 587 -16.66 -10.34 19.73
C GLU A 587 -15.76 -9.08 19.69
N HIS A 588 -15.74 -8.26 20.75
CA HIS A 588 -14.88 -7.06 20.81
C HIS A 588 -13.38 -7.40 20.91
N ILE A 589 -13.03 -8.53 21.53
CA ILE A 589 -11.63 -9.02 21.58
C ILE A 589 -11.17 -9.52 20.20
N ARG A 590 -12.09 -10.03 19.37
CA ARG A 590 -11.76 -10.48 18.00
C ARG A 590 -11.56 -9.33 17.00
N GLN A 591 -12.15 -8.16 17.27
CA GLN A 591 -12.09 -6.98 16.39
C GLN A 591 -11.04 -5.93 16.78
N SER A 592 -10.30 -6.12 17.89
CA SER A 592 -9.37 -5.10 18.42
C SER A 592 -7.89 -5.44 18.32
N LEU A 593 -7.49 -6.39 17.46
CA LEU A 593 -6.07 -6.60 17.15
C LEU A 593 -5.75 -6.46 15.66
N GLU A 594 -6.03 -5.26 15.16
CA GLU A 594 -5.00 -4.59 14.36
C GLU A 594 -3.97 -4.08 15.36
N LEU A 595 -2.81 -4.74 15.41
CA LEU A 595 -1.71 -4.34 16.28
C LEU A 595 -1.18 -2.99 15.77
N ASP A 596 -1.69 -1.91 16.37
CA ASP A 596 -1.16 -0.58 16.15
C ASP A 596 0.34 -0.61 16.44
N THR A 597 1.17 -0.47 15.40
CA THR A 597 2.63 -0.52 15.50
C THR A 597 3.18 0.70 16.26
N SER A 598 2.30 1.63 16.68
CA SER A 598 2.58 2.69 17.65
C SER A 598 2.66 2.21 19.12
N ALA A 599 2.15 1.01 19.45
CA ALA A 599 2.04 0.52 20.83
C ALA A 599 3.23 -0.35 21.29
N VAL A 600 4.10 -0.76 20.37
CA VAL A 600 5.25 -1.64 20.63
C VAL A 600 6.56 -1.00 20.14
N GLU A 601 7.63 -1.19 20.88
CA GLU A 601 8.98 -0.81 20.49
C GLU A 601 9.90 -2.02 20.40
N ALA A 602 10.82 -2.02 19.43
CA ALA A 602 11.84 -3.06 19.28
C ALA A 602 13.07 -2.70 20.12
N VAL A 603 13.41 -3.55 21.09
CA VAL A 603 14.54 -3.35 22.02
C VAL A 603 15.41 -4.59 22.08
N PHE A 604 16.66 -4.46 22.51
CA PHE A 604 17.51 -5.63 22.71
C PHE A 604 16.99 -6.50 23.84
N ALA A 605 17.14 -7.81 23.72
CA ALA A 605 16.70 -8.77 24.72
C ALA A 605 17.31 -8.50 26.10
N GLU A 606 18.55 -8.03 26.16
CA GLU A 606 19.21 -7.62 27.40
C GLU A 606 18.69 -6.32 28.01
N GLU A 607 17.84 -5.58 27.31
CA GLU A 607 17.15 -4.39 27.81
C GLU A 607 15.79 -4.71 28.41
N ILE A 608 15.27 -5.92 28.18
CA ILE A 608 14.03 -6.40 28.81
C ILE A 608 14.24 -6.53 30.32
N ARG A 609 13.25 -6.08 31.09
CA ARG A 609 13.23 -6.17 32.56
C ARG A 609 11.99 -6.92 33.03
N VAL A 610 12.07 -7.51 34.22
CA VAL A 610 10.88 -8.05 34.90
C VAL A 610 9.88 -6.90 35.12
N GLY A 611 8.64 -7.10 34.70
CA GLY A 611 7.61 -6.06 34.66
C GLY A 611 7.33 -5.48 33.27
N ASP A 612 8.22 -5.66 32.29
CA ASP A 612 7.91 -5.40 30.89
C ASP A 612 6.83 -6.36 30.37
N ALA A 613 6.16 -6.03 29.27
CA ALA A 613 5.19 -6.90 28.63
C ALA A 613 5.60 -7.16 27.18
N LEU A 614 5.70 -8.44 26.83
CA LEU A 614 5.95 -8.89 25.47
C LEU A 614 4.62 -9.16 24.78
N LEU A 615 4.63 -9.21 23.45
CA LEU A 615 3.42 -9.46 22.69
C LEU A 615 3.17 -10.96 22.48
N ASP A 616 2.13 -11.49 23.11
CA ASP A 616 1.63 -12.84 22.86
C ASP A 616 0.72 -12.84 21.63
N VAL A 617 1.16 -13.53 20.57
CA VAL A 617 0.45 -13.61 19.30
C VAL A 617 -0.74 -14.56 19.33
N ALA A 618 -0.74 -15.59 20.17
CA ALA A 618 -1.86 -16.52 20.28
C ALA A 618 -3.00 -15.91 21.12
N ALA A 619 -2.63 -15.31 22.26
CA ALA A 619 -3.57 -14.66 23.16
C ALA A 619 -3.98 -13.25 22.70
N HIS A 620 -3.24 -12.68 21.74
CA HIS A 620 -3.48 -11.32 21.26
C HIS A 620 -3.41 -10.29 22.41
N LEU A 621 -2.51 -10.49 23.38
CA LEU A 621 -2.45 -9.69 24.61
C LEU A 621 -1.00 -9.42 25.05
N PRO A 622 -0.74 -8.29 25.74
CA PRO A 622 0.50 -8.09 26.48
C PRO A 622 0.68 -9.18 27.53
N ASP A 623 1.85 -9.84 27.51
CA ASP A 623 2.21 -10.90 28.42
C ASP A 623 3.39 -10.46 29.30
N PRO A 624 3.15 -10.16 30.59
CA PRO A 624 4.17 -9.61 31.47
C PRO A 624 5.33 -10.58 31.69
N VAL A 625 6.55 -10.07 31.63
CA VAL A 625 7.79 -10.77 31.97
C VAL A 625 7.86 -10.94 33.48
N VAL A 626 7.97 -12.20 33.93
CA VAL A 626 7.99 -12.56 35.36
C VAL A 626 9.36 -13.03 35.82
N ALA A 627 10.20 -13.52 34.91
CA ALA A 627 11.58 -13.91 35.21
C ALA A 627 12.46 -13.85 33.96
N ILE A 628 13.75 -13.59 34.16
CA ILE A 628 14.77 -13.64 33.12
C ILE A 628 15.92 -14.48 33.66
N GLU A 629 16.26 -15.56 32.95
CA GLU A 629 17.35 -16.47 33.29
C GLU A 629 18.39 -16.50 32.19
N THR A 630 19.63 -16.80 32.55
CA THR A 630 20.72 -17.00 31.59
C THR A 630 20.98 -18.50 31.49
N LEU A 631 20.88 -19.05 30.28
CA LEU A 631 21.10 -20.46 29.98
C LEU A 631 22.23 -20.60 28.95
N VAL A 632 22.81 -21.80 28.85
CA VAL A 632 23.76 -22.13 27.78
C VAL A 632 23.14 -23.20 26.90
N THR A 633 22.97 -22.90 25.61
CA THR A 633 22.57 -23.89 24.61
C THR A 633 23.81 -24.53 23.99
N HIS A 634 23.73 -25.81 23.63
CA HIS A 634 24.76 -26.59 22.94
C HIS A 634 24.24 -27.20 21.62
N ASN A 635 23.01 -26.87 21.23
CA ASN A 635 22.31 -27.53 20.12
C ASN A 635 22.44 -26.75 18.79
N GLY A 636 23.07 -25.58 18.80
CA GLY A 636 23.23 -24.72 17.64
C GLY A 636 22.50 -23.38 17.74
N LEU A 637 22.91 -22.45 16.89
CA LEU A 637 22.40 -21.09 16.79
C LEU A 637 21.88 -20.79 15.39
N TYR A 638 20.68 -20.21 15.34
CA TYR A 638 19.89 -20.04 14.14
C TYR A 638 19.25 -18.65 14.11
N ALA A 639 19.36 -17.96 12.97
CA ALA A 639 18.75 -16.67 12.74
C ALA A 639 18.16 -16.62 11.32
N PRO A 640 16.88 -16.98 11.14
CA PRO A 640 16.28 -17.02 9.82
C PRO A 640 16.03 -15.60 9.32
N LEU A 641 16.39 -15.29 8.08
CA LEU A 641 16.03 -14.04 7.42
C LEU A 641 14.63 -14.20 6.81
N THR A 642 13.66 -13.40 7.23
CA THR A 642 12.33 -13.38 6.59
C THR A 642 12.10 -12.10 5.78
N ARG A 643 11.07 -12.08 4.93
CA ARG A 643 10.77 -10.94 4.05
C ARG A 643 10.31 -9.72 4.85
N SER A 644 9.44 -9.91 5.84
CA SER A 644 8.97 -8.85 6.74
C SER A 644 9.98 -8.51 7.86
N GLY A 645 10.90 -9.43 8.15
CA GLY A 645 11.85 -9.31 9.26
C GLY A 645 11.23 -9.50 10.65
N ARG A 646 9.95 -9.91 10.72
CA ARG A 646 9.17 -10.17 11.93
C ARG A 646 8.72 -11.62 11.94
N LEU A 647 8.86 -12.27 13.10
CA LEU A 647 8.71 -13.71 13.27
C LEU A 647 8.04 -13.99 14.62
N VAL A 648 7.25 -15.05 14.70
CA VAL A 648 6.70 -15.53 15.99
C VAL A 648 7.53 -16.71 16.48
N VAL A 649 8.31 -16.49 17.55
CA VAL A 649 9.16 -17.52 18.18
C VAL A 649 8.70 -17.77 19.61
N ASP A 650 8.58 -19.04 19.99
CA ASP A 650 8.13 -19.47 21.33
C ASP A 650 6.82 -18.79 21.75
N GLY A 651 5.96 -18.50 20.76
CA GLY A 651 4.65 -17.86 20.91
C GLY A 651 4.69 -16.34 21.16
N VAL A 652 5.83 -15.68 20.93
CA VAL A 652 6.05 -14.24 21.13
C VAL A 652 6.51 -13.60 19.82
N LEU A 653 6.06 -12.38 19.54
CA LEU A 653 6.53 -11.61 18.39
C LEU A 653 7.97 -11.10 18.62
N VAL A 654 8.87 -11.44 17.70
CA VAL A 654 10.27 -11.03 17.69
C VAL A 654 10.67 -10.52 16.32
N SER A 655 11.74 -9.74 16.25
CA SER A 655 12.39 -9.45 14.97
C SER A 655 13.32 -10.61 14.62
N CYS A 656 13.68 -10.76 13.33
CA CYS A 656 14.80 -11.61 12.94
C CYS A 656 16.16 -10.90 12.99
N TYR A 657 16.20 -9.65 13.46
CA TYR A 657 17.40 -8.81 13.55
C TYR A 657 17.84 -8.58 15.00
N GLY A 658 19.06 -8.10 15.16
CA GLY A 658 19.65 -7.78 16.47
C GLY A 658 20.97 -7.03 16.40
N THR A 659 21.36 -6.59 15.21
CA THR A 659 22.63 -5.90 14.98
C THR A 659 22.48 -4.39 15.16
N TYR A 660 21.30 -3.86 14.88
CA TYR A 660 20.95 -2.44 15.00
C TYR A 660 19.89 -2.28 16.07
N ALA A 661 19.96 -1.21 16.87
CA ALA A 661 18.97 -0.89 17.91
C ALA A 661 17.60 -0.43 17.34
N SER A 662 17.36 -0.67 16.05
CA SER A 662 16.11 -0.34 15.36
C SER A 662 15.84 -1.40 14.31
N HIS A 663 14.65 -2.00 14.40
CA HIS A 663 14.16 -2.92 13.37
C HIS A 663 14.14 -2.25 12.00
N ALA A 664 13.70 -0.99 11.90
CA ALA A 664 13.60 -0.27 10.62
C ALA A 664 14.99 -0.09 9.96
N VAL A 665 15.99 0.26 10.75
CA VAL A 665 17.38 0.41 10.28
C VAL A 665 17.94 -0.94 9.84
N ALA A 666 17.77 -1.99 10.66
CA ALA A 666 18.22 -3.33 10.31
C ALA A 666 17.54 -3.84 9.01
N HIS A 667 16.25 -3.56 8.89
CA HIS A 667 15.44 -3.93 7.74
C HIS A 667 15.92 -3.21 6.48
N ALA A 668 16.22 -1.91 6.56
CA ALA A 668 16.74 -1.11 5.46
C ALA A 668 18.14 -1.59 5.04
N VAL A 669 19.05 -1.79 5.99
CA VAL A 669 20.44 -2.16 5.69
C VAL A 669 20.53 -3.60 5.13
N LEU A 670 19.66 -4.51 5.57
CA LEU A 670 19.59 -5.87 5.04
C LEU A 670 18.69 -5.99 3.80
N TRP A 671 18.20 -4.88 3.24
CA TRP A 671 17.41 -4.87 2.00
C TRP A 671 18.06 -5.67 0.87
N PRO A 672 19.38 -5.54 0.58
CA PRO A 672 20.00 -6.34 -0.47
C PRO A 672 19.90 -7.84 -0.25
N ALA A 673 19.95 -8.29 1.01
CA ALA A 673 19.81 -9.69 1.36
C ALA A 673 18.35 -10.20 1.27
N ARG A 674 17.36 -9.29 1.16
CA ARG A 674 15.92 -9.58 1.08
C ARG A 674 15.33 -9.45 -0.32
N VAL A 675 16.04 -8.80 -1.24
CA VAL A 675 15.62 -8.68 -2.64
C VAL A 675 16.11 -9.89 -3.43
N ASP A 676 15.19 -10.70 -3.93
CA ASP A 676 15.49 -11.94 -4.65
C ASP A 676 16.40 -11.70 -5.87
N ALA A 677 16.27 -10.56 -6.56
CA ALA A 677 17.16 -10.19 -7.66
C ALA A 677 18.61 -9.97 -7.20
N LEU A 678 18.82 -9.30 -6.06
CA LEU A 678 20.15 -9.04 -5.51
C LEU A 678 20.76 -10.33 -4.94
N ARG A 679 19.96 -11.19 -4.30
CA ARG A 679 20.38 -12.54 -3.88
C ARG A 679 20.85 -13.40 -5.06
N LYS A 680 20.27 -13.23 -6.26
CA LYS A 680 20.72 -13.90 -7.49
C LYS A 680 22.04 -13.32 -8.02
N VAL A 681 22.21 -12.00 -7.98
CA VAL A 681 23.40 -11.30 -8.51
C VAL A 681 24.63 -11.45 -7.58
N TRP A 682 24.42 -11.43 -6.26
CA TRP A 682 25.47 -11.46 -5.25
C TRP A 682 25.44 -12.73 -4.38
N GLY A 683 24.94 -13.85 -4.91
CA GLY A 683 24.56 -15.04 -4.13
C GLY A 683 25.57 -15.58 -3.13
N SER A 684 26.88 -15.58 -3.42
CA SER A 684 27.91 -15.98 -2.44
C SER A 684 28.19 -14.91 -1.38
N GLY A 685 27.94 -13.63 -1.70
CA GLY A 685 28.08 -12.50 -0.78
C GLY A 685 26.89 -12.32 0.16
N LEU A 686 25.67 -12.65 -0.29
CA LEU A 686 24.39 -12.48 0.44
C LEU A 686 23.84 -13.77 1.09
N GLY A 687 24.62 -14.85 1.08
CA GLY A 687 24.32 -16.11 1.76
C GLY A 687 23.47 -17.09 0.96
N THR A 688 23.96 -18.33 0.83
CA THR A 688 23.25 -19.50 0.28
C THR A 688 22.86 -20.48 1.38
N GLU A 689 21.95 -21.44 1.12
CA GLU A 689 21.49 -22.43 2.12
C GLU A 689 22.62 -23.29 2.74
N GLY A 690 23.79 -23.36 2.11
CA GLY A 690 24.93 -24.16 2.55
C GLY A 690 25.96 -23.42 3.40
N ILE A 691 25.77 -22.14 3.71
CA ILE A 691 26.71 -21.40 4.57
C ILE A 691 26.46 -21.78 6.03
N VAL A 692 27.47 -22.42 6.63
CA VAL A 692 27.56 -22.62 8.08
C VAL A 692 28.28 -21.39 8.67
N GLY A 693 27.66 -20.73 9.64
CA GLY A 693 28.14 -19.49 10.25
C GLY A 693 27.27 -18.26 9.90
N ILE A 694 27.82 -17.06 10.11
CA ILE A 694 27.12 -15.78 9.86
C ILE A 694 27.10 -15.48 8.35
N MET A 695 26.01 -14.88 7.86
CA MET A 695 25.91 -14.41 6.48
C MET A 695 27.03 -13.38 6.20
N PRO A 696 27.90 -13.59 5.19
CA PRO A 696 29.07 -12.73 4.94
C PRO A 696 28.74 -11.25 4.69
N TYR A 697 27.56 -10.96 4.14
CA TYR A 697 27.07 -9.59 3.97
C TYR A 697 26.71 -8.94 5.31
N ALA A 698 25.96 -9.64 6.15
CA ALA A 698 25.58 -9.16 7.48
C ALA A 698 26.83 -8.97 8.36
N GLU A 699 27.80 -9.89 8.26
CA GLU A 699 29.09 -9.82 8.95
C GLU A 699 29.91 -8.59 8.53
N ARG A 700 30.04 -8.32 7.22
CA ARG A 700 30.74 -7.12 6.73
C ARG A 700 30.05 -5.82 7.15
N LEU A 701 28.73 -5.77 7.08
CA LEU A 701 27.96 -4.61 7.54
C LEU A 701 28.15 -4.36 9.04
N TYR A 702 28.18 -5.42 9.83
CA TYR A 702 28.48 -5.33 11.25
C TYR A 702 29.87 -4.72 11.49
N HIS A 703 30.92 -5.21 10.81
CA HIS A 703 32.26 -4.67 10.96
C HIS A 703 32.37 -3.18 10.57
N ILE A 704 31.70 -2.77 9.49
CA ILE A 704 31.63 -1.36 9.08
C ILE A 704 30.93 -0.54 10.16
N TRP A 705 29.78 -1.01 10.66
CA TRP A 705 29.02 -0.35 11.71
C TRP A 705 29.81 -0.22 13.01
N THR A 706 30.43 -1.28 13.50
CA THR A 706 31.23 -1.23 14.74
C THR A 706 32.44 -0.29 14.60
N SER A 707 33.04 -0.25 13.41
CA SER A 707 34.15 0.67 13.12
C SER A 707 33.67 2.13 13.10
N ALA A 708 32.54 2.41 12.45
CA ALA A 708 31.93 3.74 12.39
C ALA A 708 31.42 4.19 13.77
N ALA A 709 30.73 3.33 14.51
CA ALA A 709 30.24 3.60 15.86
C ALA A 709 31.40 3.91 16.82
N ARG A 710 32.53 3.18 16.73
CA ARG A 710 33.72 3.47 17.54
C ARG A 710 34.28 4.87 17.26
N VAL A 711 34.40 5.24 15.98
CA VAL A 711 34.87 6.57 15.55
C VAL A 711 33.91 7.68 16.00
N LEU A 712 32.60 7.46 15.88
CA LEU A 712 31.58 8.47 16.23
C LEU A 712 31.41 8.64 17.76
N THR A 713 31.63 7.57 18.53
CA THR A 713 31.63 7.62 20.00
C THR A 713 32.85 8.41 20.52
N GLU A 714 34.01 8.25 19.87
CA GLU A 714 35.21 9.06 20.14
C GLU A 714 35.02 10.54 19.73
N ALA A 715 34.20 10.80 18.70
CA ALA A 715 33.93 12.14 18.18
C ALA A 715 32.76 12.90 18.85
N ARG A 716 32.02 12.29 19.79
CA ARG A 716 30.77 12.83 20.39
C ARG A 716 29.72 13.31 19.36
N VAL A 717 29.59 12.62 18.23
CA VAL A 717 28.58 12.92 17.20
C VAL A 717 27.46 11.88 17.28
N SER A 718 26.19 12.33 17.32
CA SER A 718 25.05 11.42 17.27
C SER A 718 24.96 10.76 15.90
N VAL A 719 24.99 9.42 15.89
CA VAL A 719 25.27 8.55 14.74
C VAL A 719 24.18 8.53 13.65
N VAL A 720 22.99 9.08 13.91
CA VAL A 720 21.86 9.06 12.97
C VAL A 720 22.14 9.84 11.67
N VAL A 721 23.10 10.79 11.69
CA VAL A 721 23.35 11.70 10.56
C VAL A 721 24.42 11.17 9.58
N ALA A 722 25.21 10.16 9.95
CA ALA A 722 26.38 9.74 9.16
C ALA A 722 26.17 8.46 8.31
N ALA A 723 24.99 7.84 8.38
CA ALA A 723 24.65 6.64 7.60
C ALA A 723 23.77 6.92 6.37
N CYS A 724 23.41 8.18 6.12
CA CYS A 724 22.89 8.68 4.84
C CYS A 724 24.04 9.31 4.07
#